data_AF-A0A2E7L926-F1
#
_entry.id   AF-A0A2E7L926-F1
#
_cell.length_a   1.000
_cell.length_b   1.000
_cell.length_c   1.000
_cell.angle_alpha   90.00
_cell.angle_beta   90.00
_cell.angle_gamma   90.00
#
_symmetry.space_group_name_H-M   'P 1'
#
loop_
_entity.id
_entity.type
_entity.pdbx_description
1 polymer ?
#
loop_
_entity_poly.entity_id
_entity_poly.type
_entity_poly.pdbx_seq_one_letter_code
_entity_poly.pdbx_strand_id
1 'polypeptide(L)'
;MRRAARNAGAKETDTPLRNHGEKDIVAMLQQVPLVTMLGLTTLLALVDTAARRAVSQVVPGTESEFTVQLQTARSGYDRKTCWVHTRAGIIPHSNQSFSAVLTMHELRISGSDVYYPIHELRSDDGGKTWSKPISQAAFSRRDRPGGVEEGICDFWPTWHAQTRTLLGTGHTVRYIDDNLEPHPRPRNTAYSVYDPVKRSWATLRTLDTPSDDLFFMEGAGSTQRVDLENGDILLPTYAQLPGTAKGRFTAQEVSFVIRCSFDGKTLKYLEHGDTFTLKTGRGFSEPSLVRHGRRYLMTLRNDDHNYVTAGPDGLHFDVPRRITFDDGQELGSYNTQTHWLTLGNRLYLVYTRRGANNDHVFRHRAPLFMARFDPGRLQVIRNTERILVPERGARLGNFGVTRINDHESWVTVAEWMQSIGQHAFDPTKCEAHGSNNSIFIAKVRSRRKADPQRPPPIHILPYPQLKSALDADPLPMDRTWQRLQQDGIADAAQYVQQDQQSEANRGRLDRYRQETLVIQWEGAPQARWALNVEGRLRSLSGSKPYFPPDGWPRHRWERSGDRSCVLVYESDTPRATLRVAFQAQQEHVDYRLTLQCDEDQPPPPHLTTHLCFNHCWADGFGRDARVRIGENIRPLGPLPNPKRIWIRVATVAENPLYARLKRAQFVSDGIGGNLNEIRLTGPAAAQIKVPILGVEGRFIASERPKGPPATVAINSPQAIAVGWSFWPCTDIDLAFGSLQPGQPKTISGRIYFLQGTVTDSLSKIQISD
;
A
#
# COMPACT_ATOMS: atom_id res chain seq x y z
N MET A 1 -47.00 34.67 49.34
CA MET A 1 -47.88 35.86 49.17
C MET A 1 -48.14 36.09 47.68
N ARG A 2 -49.30 36.67 47.31
CA ARG A 2 -49.71 37.37 46.05
C ARG A 2 -48.64 37.50 44.93
N ARG A 3 -48.88 37.37 43.61
CA ARG A 3 -50.06 37.40 42.67
C ARG A 3 -49.54 36.86 41.28
N ALA A 4 -50.28 36.54 40.21
CA ALA A 4 -51.72 36.32 39.94
C ALA A 4 -51.95 35.65 38.54
N ALA A 5 -52.99 34.81 38.42
CA ALA A 5 -54.04 34.71 37.37
C ALA A 5 -53.68 34.65 35.85
N ARG A 6 -54.41 33.92 34.97
CA ARG A 6 -55.83 33.48 34.99
C ARG A 6 -56.06 32.08 34.36
N ASN A 7 -57.06 31.36 34.89
CA ASN A 7 -58.08 30.44 34.31
C ASN A 7 -57.72 29.61 33.05
N ALA A 8 -57.77 28.26 33.05
CA ALA A 8 -58.97 27.38 33.14
C ALA A 8 -59.94 27.54 31.94
N GLY A 9 -60.44 26.50 31.25
CA GLY A 9 -60.32 25.04 31.42
C GLY A 9 -61.64 24.37 31.02
N ALA A 10 -61.64 23.36 30.13
CA ALA A 10 -62.86 22.63 29.71
C ALA A 10 -62.54 21.25 29.13
N LYS A 11 -63.52 20.34 29.16
CA LYS A 11 -63.45 18.93 28.73
C LYS A 11 -64.71 18.59 27.91
N GLU A 12 -64.56 17.67 26.95
CA GLU A 12 -65.61 16.85 26.30
C GLU A 12 -66.81 17.53 25.57
N THR A 13 -66.98 17.23 24.28
CA THR A 13 -68.11 16.43 23.75
C THR A 13 -67.94 16.05 22.25
N ASP A 14 -68.83 15.20 21.77
CA ASP A 14 -68.65 14.11 20.80
C ASP A 14 -69.09 14.40 19.32
N THR A 15 -68.56 13.61 18.37
CA THR A 15 -69.09 13.20 17.03
C THR A 15 -69.51 14.25 15.95
N PRO A 16 -69.78 13.85 14.67
CA PRO A 16 -68.88 13.25 13.66
C PRO A 16 -68.78 14.07 12.34
N LEU A 17 -67.76 13.79 11.50
CA LEU A 17 -67.73 14.24 10.09
C LEU A 17 -67.96 13.09 9.10
N ARG A 18 -68.80 13.33 8.09
CA ARG A 18 -69.39 12.34 7.17
C ARG A 18 -68.48 11.98 5.99
N ASN A 19 -68.59 10.72 5.55
CA ASN A 19 -68.22 10.29 4.19
C ASN A 19 -69.12 10.95 3.13
N HIS A 20 -68.53 11.67 2.18
CA HIS A 20 -69.07 11.90 0.83
C HIS A 20 -67.88 12.04 -0.15
N GLY A 21 -67.86 11.33 -1.29
CA GLY A 21 -66.85 11.57 -2.34
C GLY A 21 -66.61 10.45 -3.36
N GLU A 22 -66.71 9.17 -3.00
CA GLU A 22 -66.57 8.07 -3.98
C GLU A 22 -67.85 7.91 -4.83
N LYS A 23 -68.02 8.77 -5.85
CA LYS A 23 -68.87 8.49 -7.03
C LYS A 23 -68.62 9.35 -8.27
N ASP A 24 -67.99 10.51 -8.18
CA ASP A 24 -67.90 11.44 -9.32
C ASP A 24 -66.67 11.30 -10.25
N ILE A 25 -65.71 10.44 -9.92
CA ILE A 25 -64.52 10.20 -10.79
C ILE A 25 -64.83 9.22 -11.95
N VAL A 26 -65.78 8.30 -11.76
CA VAL A 26 -66.10 7.27 -12.78
C VAL A 26 -66.91 7.84 -13.96
N ALA A 27 -67.64 8.95 -13.75
CA ALA A 27 -68.43 9.60 -14.80
C ALA A 27 -67.59 10.49 -15.75
N MET A 28 -66.36 10.86 -15.38
CA MET A 28 -65.57 11.85 -16.12
C MET A 28 -64.61 11.25 -17.18
N LEU A 29 -64.50 9.91 -17.25
CA LEU A 29 -63.51 9.21 -18.08
C LEU A 29 -64.03 8.63 -19.41
N GLN A 30 -65.29 8.88 -19.79
CA GLN A 30 -65.91 8.27 -20.99
C GLN A 30 -65.92 9.16 -22.26
N GLN A 31 -65.33 10.35 -22.26
CA GLN A 31 -65.27 11.23 -23.45
C GLN A 31 -63.91 11.92 -23.66
N VAL A 32 -62.85 11.13 -23.83
CA VAL A 32 -61.56 11.63 -24.34
C VAL A 32 -61.34 11.08 -25.76
N PRO A 33 -61.31 11.92 -26.82
CA PRO A 33 -61.16 11.44 -28.19
C PRO A 33 -59.75 10.88 -28.44
N LEU A 34 -59.67 9.92 -29.37
CA LEU A 34 -58.47 9.10 -29.65
C LEU A 34 -57.18 9.91 -29.96
N VAL A 35 -57.33 11.17 -30.39
CA VAL A 35 -56.23 12.10 -30.68
C VAL A 35 -55.40 12.44 -29.42
N THR A 36 -56.00 12.44 -28.23
CA THR A 36 -55.29 12.79 -26.98
C THR A 36 -54.37 11.66 -26.49
N MET A 37 -54.64 10.40 -26.84
CA MET A 37 -53.78 9.25 -26.52
C MET A 37 -52.42 9.28 -27.26
N LEU A 38 -52.41 9.69 -28.54
CA LEU A 38 -51.14 9.93 -29.26
C LEU A 38 -50.39 11.14 -28.69
N GLY A 39 -51.11 12.19 -28.28
CA GLY A 39 -50.50 13.33 -27.58
C GLY A 39 -49.79 12.91 -26.30
N LEU A 40 -50.45 12.10 -25.45
CA LEU A 40 -49.91 11.67 -24.16
C LEU A 40 -48.74 10.69 -24.29
N THR A 41 -48.77 9.76 -25.26
CA THR A 41 -47.65 8.84 -25.54
C THR A 41 -46.46 9.57 -26.18
N THR A 42 -46.70 10.56 -27.04
CA THR A 42 -45.62 11.41 -27.58
C THR A 42 -45.02 12.30 -26.48
N LEU A 43 -45.85 12.82 -25.55
CA LEU A 43 -45.37 13.59 -24.40
C LEU A 43 -44.59 12.73 -23.42
N LEU A 44 -45.03 11.50 -23.12
CA LEU A 44 -44.28 10.54 -22.31
C LEU A 44 -42.96 10.11 -22.98
N ALA A 45 -42.95 9.92 -24.29
CA ALA A 45 -41.73 9.65 -25.05
C ALA A 45 -40.78 10.87 -25.05
N LEU A 46 -41.30 12.10 -25.14
CA LEU A 46 -40.52 13.33 -25.01
C LEU A 46 -39.99 13.54 -23.59
N VAL A 47 -40.76 13.19 -22.56
CA VAL A 47 -40.33 13.24 -21.15
C VAL A 47 -39.30 12.16 -20.83
N ASP A 48 -39.44 10.94 -21.35
CA ASP A 48 -38.42 9.89 -21.23
C ASP A 48 -37.16 10.23 -22.05
N THR A 49 -37.30 10.84 -23.24
CA THR A 49 -36.15 11.34 -24.01
C THR A 49 -35.49 12.55 -23.34
N ALA A 50 -36.26 13.42 -22.68
CA ALA A 50 -35.74 14.53 -21.88
C ALA A 50 -35.11 14.06 -20.56
N ALA A 51 -35.64 13.02 -19.91
CA ALA A 51 -35.05 12.38 -18.74
C ALA A 51 -33.75 11.66 -19.11
N ARG A 52 -33.74 10.91 -20.22
CA ARG A 52 -32.51 10.30 -20.78
C ARG A 52 -31.48 11.36 -21.18
N ARG A 53 -31.89 12.52 -21.71
CA ARG A 53 -31.01 13.67 -21.98
C ARG A 53 -30.56 14.39 -20.71
N ALA A 54 -31.38 14.48 -19.66
CA ALA A 54 -31.00 15.07 -18.37
C ALA A 54 -30.01 14.15 -17.62
N VAL A 55 -30.18 12.82 -17.73
CA VAL A 55 -29.20 11.82 -17.29
C VAL A 55 -27.94 11.84 -18.17
N SER A 56 -28.01 12.33 -19.41
CA SER A 56 -26.86 12.47 -20.33
C SER A 56 -26.25 13.88 -20.42
N GLN A 57 -26.71 14.87 -19.65
CA GLN A 57 -26.05 16.17 -19.53
C GLN A 57 -25.09 16.22 -18.34
N VAL A 58 -24.25 15.18 -18.26
CA VAL A 58 -22.90 15.35 -17.74
C VAL A 58 -22.16 16.25 -18.74
N VAL A 59 -21.60 17.36 -18.25
CA VAL A 59 -20.72 18.24 -19.04
C VAL A 59 -19.67 17.38 -19.76
N PRO A 60 -19.42 17.56 -21.07
CA PRO A 60 -18.38 16.81 -21.76
C PRO A 60 -16.99 17.24 -21.25
N GLY A 61 -16.57 16.60 -20.16
CA GLY A 61 -15.39 16.97 -19.39
C GLY A 61 -14.92 15.80 -18.53
N THR A 62 -13.75 15.26 -18.90
CA THR A 62 -13.06 14.11 -18.28
C THR A 62 -13.78 12.76 -18.35
N GLU A 63 -13.13 11.81 -19.05
CA GLU A 63 -13.44 10.40 -18.93
C GLU A 63 -13.18 9.92 -17.49
N SER A 64 -14.06 9.08 -16.94
CA SER A 64 -13.95 8.61 -15.54
C SER A 64 -12.57 8.00 -15.24
N GLU A 65 -11.89 8.43 -14.17
CA GLU A 65 -10.53 7.94 -13.82
C GLU A 65 -10.48 6.41 -13.57
N PHE A 66 -11.64 5.77 -13.40
CA PHE A 66 -11.82 4.34 -13.19
C PHE A 66 -12.99 3.75 -14.01
N THR A 67 -12.99 2.43 -14.19
CA THR A 67 -14.15 1.60 -14.56
C THR A 67 -14.68 0.85 -13.34
N VAL A 68 -15.94 0.47 -13.39
CA VAL A 68 -16.57 -0.42 -12.41
C VAL A 68 -17.14 -1.60 -13.19
N GLN A 69 -16.69 -2.81 -12.88
CA GLN A 69 -17.35 -4.04 -13.30
C GLN A 69 -18.16 -4.56 -12.11
N LEU A 70 -19.48 -4.38 -12.15
CA LEU A 70 -20.39 -4.96 -11.18
C LEU A 70 -20.65 -6.43 -11.54
N GLN A 71 -20.37 -7.33 -10.59
CA GLN A 71 -20.64 -8.75 -10.69
C GLN A 71 -21.58 -9.17 -9.56
N THR A 72 -22.53 -10.06 -9.87
CA THR A 72 -23.33 -10.75 -8.85
C THR A 72 -22.78 -12.16 -8.68
N ALA A 73 -22.23 -12.50 -7.50
CA ALA A 73 -21.74 -13.85 -7.23
C ALA A 73 -22.86 -14.84 -6.88
N ARG A 74 -23.93 -14.33 -6.25
CA ARG A 74 -25.10 -15.10 -5.85
C ARG A 74 -26.32 -14.18 -5.72
N SER A 75 -27.51 -14.73 -5.91
CA SER A 75 -28.80 -14.14 -5.52
C SER A 75 -29.70 -15.24 -4.96
N GLY A 76 -30.78 -14.85 -4.29
CA GLY A 76 -31.78 -15.76 -3.74
C GLY A 76 -31.53 -16.09 -2.27
N TYR A 77 -32.65 -16.20 -1.54
CA TYR A 77 -32.77 -16.39 -0.10
C TYR A 77 -34.15 -17.02 0.18
N ASP A 78 -34.38 -17.52 1.40
CA ASP A 78 -35.59 -18.29 1.74
C ASP A 78 -36.70 -17.44 2.40
N ARG A 79 -36.53 -16.11 2.44
CA ARG A 79 -37.35 -15.13 3.18
C ARG A 79 -37.38 -15.30 4.71
N LYS A 80 -36.59 -16.21 5.29
CA LYS A 80 -36.37 -16.34 6.74
C LYS A 80 -34.99 -15.86 7.15
N THR A 81 -33.97 -16.19 6.37
CA THR A 81 -32.60 -15.67 6.50
C THR A 81 -32.17 -14.89 5.26
N CYS A 82 -31.20 -13.99 5.41
CA CYS A 82 -30.52 -13.35 4.29
C CYS A 82 -29.02 -13.21 4.55
N TRP A 83 -28.22 -13.21 3.49
CA TRP A 83 -26.78 -12.95 3.56
C TRP A 83 -26.51 -11.49 3.89
N VAL A 84 -25.60 -11.26 4.84
CA VAL A 84 -25.10 -9.95 5.26
C VAL A 84 -23.61 -10.03 5.57
N HIS A 85 -22.99 -8.88 5.86
CA HIS A 85 -21.58 -8.79 6.30
C HIS A 85 -20.58 -9.42 5.32
N THR A 86 -20.87 -9.34 4.02
CA THR A 86 -19.95 -9.81 2.98
C THR A 86 -18.66 -9.01 3.04
N ARG A 87 -17.54 -9.68 3.26
CA ARG A 87 -16.19 -9.12 3.24
C ARG A 87 -15.27 -10.07 2.49
N ALA A 88 -14.42 -9.54 1.63
CA ALA A 88 -13.47 -10.34 0.87
C ALA A 88 -12.03 -10.07 1.31
N GLY A 89 -11.23 -11.12 1.30
CA GLY A 89 -9.78 -11.08 1.42
C GLY A 89 -9.15 -11.90 0.32
N ILE A 90 -7.92 -11.58 -0.06
CA ILE A 90 -7.19 -12.30 -1.11
C ILE A 90 -6.02 -13.09 -0.55
N ILE A 91 -5.64 -14.14 -1.27
CA ILE A 91 -4.48 -14.97 -1.00
C ILE A 91 -3.62 -14.89 -2.27
N PRO A 92 -2.59 -14.03 -2.29
CA PRO A 92 -1.69 -13.90 -3.43
C PRO A 92 -0.90 -15.18 -3.68
N HIS A 93 -0.72 -15.51 -4.96
CA HIS A 93 0.12 -16.59 -5.45
C HIS A 93 1.27 -16.03 -6.29
N SER A 94 2.11 -16.90 -6.84
CA SER A 94 3.09 -16.51 -7.85
C SER A 94 2.41 -15.93 -9.11
N ASN A 95 3.19 -15.18 -9.90
CA ASN A 95 2.76 -14.59 -11.17
C ASN A 95 1.56 -13.63 -11.09
N GLN A 96 1.42 -12.89 -9.98
CA GLN A 96 0.34 -11.92 -9.71
C GLN A 96 -1.09 -12.52 -9.71
N SER A 97 -1.22 -13.85 -9.70
CA SER A 97 -2.49 -14.52 -9.52
C SER A 97 -2.90 -14.56 -8.04
N PHE A 98 -4.19 -14.74 -7.74
CA PHE A 98 -4.68 -14.80 -6.36
C PHE A 98 -5.98 -15.60 -6.27
N SER A 99 -6.18 -16.25 -5.13
CA SER A 99 -7.51 -16.72 -4.70
C SER A 99 -8.22 -15.63 -3.90
N ALA A 100 -9.54 -15.59 -3.94
CA ALA A 100 -10.37 -14.71 -3.12
C ALA A 100 -11.24 -15.54 -2.17
N VAL A 101 -11.28 -15.14 -0.91
CA VAL A 101 -12.11 -15.73 0.15
C VAL A 101 -13.08 -14.65 0.61
N LEU A 102 -14.38 -14.87 0.39
CA LEU A 102 -15.45 -13.96 0.77
C LEU A 102 -16.25 -14.58 1.92
N THR A 103 -16.20 -13.96 3.09
CA THR A 103 -16.95 -14.35 4.29
C THR A 103 -18.27 -13.60 4.36
N MET A 104 -19.32 -14.27 4.83
CA MET A 104 -20.66 -13.69 5.03
C MET A 104 -21.43 -14.42 6.12
N HIS A 105 -22.42 -13.75 6.72
CA HIS A 105 -23.32 -14.36 7.71
C HIS A 105 -24.72 -14.55 7.14
N GLU A 106 -25.40 -15.62 7.54
CA GLU A 106 -26.87 -15.61 7.54
C GLU A 106 -27.37 -14.76 8.70
N LEU A 107 -28.35 -13.92 8.44
CA LEU A 107 -29.10 -13.14 9.43
C LEU A 107 -30.57 -13.57 9.42
N ARG A 108 -31.16 -13.83 10.59
CA ARG A 108 -32.62 -14.04 10.73
C ARG A 108 -33.39 -12.74 10.45
N ILE A 109 -34.21 -12.71 9.39
CA ILE A 109 -34.95 -11.53 8.92
C ILE A 109 -35.99 -11.05 9.95
N SER A 110 -36.57 -11.94 10.75
CA SER A 110 -37.53 -11.59 11.81
C SER A 110 -36.88 -11.03 13.09
N GLY A 111 -35.55 -10.99 13.18
CA GLY A 111 -34.80 -10.53 14.34
C GLY A 111 -33.91 -9.33 14.05
N SER A 112 -33.48 -8.63 15.11
CA SER A 112 -32.44 -7.62 14.98
C SER A 112 -31.08 -8.26 15.22
N ASP A 113 -30.22 -8.23 14.20
CA ASP A 113 -28.79 -8.56 14.33
C ASP A 113 -28.53 -9.98 14.90
N VAL A 114 -29.41 -10.94 14.55
CA VAL A 114 -29.30 -12.37 14.93
C VAL A 114 -28.56 -13.14 13.84
N TYR A 115 -27.23 -13.24 14.00
CA TYR A 115 -26.34 -13.87 13.02
C TYR A 115 -26.07 -15.34 13.34
N TYR A 116 -25.99 -16.16 12.29
CA TYR A 116 -25.55 -17.56 12.33
C TYR A 116 -24.11 -17.69 11.82
N PRO A 117 -23.51 -18.90 11.84
CA PRO A 117 -22.10 -19.10 11.51
C PRO A 117 -21.69 -18.59 10.13
N ILE A 118 -20.45 -18.12 10.03
CA ILE A 118 -19.90 -17.59 8.78
C ILE A 118 -19.89 -18.67 7.70
N HIS A 119 -20.35 -18.29 6.52
CA HIS A 119 -20.17 -19.04 5.30
C HIS A 119 -19.09 -18.39 4.42
N GLU A 120 -18.41 -19.21 3.65
CA GLU A 120 -17.41 -18.81 2.66
C GLU A 120 -17.92 -19.00 1.23
N LEU A 121 -17.73 -17.99 0.38
CA LEU A 121 -17.59 -18.18 -1.07
C LEU A 121 -16.11 -18.05 -1.42
N ARG A 122 -15.61 -18.96 -2.25
CA ARG A 122 -14.23 -18.95 -2.73
C ARG A 122 -14.17 -18.74 -4.24
N SER A 123 -13.17 -18.01 -4.69
CA SER A 123 -12.73 -17.97 -6.09
C SER A 123 -11.25 -18.33 -6.18
N ASP A 124 -10.89 -19.16 -7.15
CA ASP A 124 -9.50 -19.52 -7.47
C ASP A 124 -9.05 -18.96 -8.84
N ASP A 125 -9.84 -18.08 -9.47
CA ASP A 125 -9.65 -17.60 -10.85
C ASP A 125 -9.64 -16.06 -11.01
N GLY A 126 -9.35 -15.32 -9.92
CA GLY A 126 -9.42 -13.85 -9.89
C GLY A 126 -10.86 -13.30 -9.76
N GLY A 127 -11.75 -14.06 -9.13
CA GLY A 127 -13.14 -13.70 -8.91
C GLY A 127 -14.01 -13.80 -10.16
N LYS A 128 -13.60 -14.51 -11.22
CA LYS A 128 -14.45 -14.70 -12.41
C LYS A 128 -15.60 -15.64 -12.08
N THR A 129 -15.30 -16.75 -11.40
CA THR A 129 -16.28 -17.68 -10.85
C THR A 129 -16.16 -17.76 -9.32
N TRP A 130 -17.24 -18.21 -8.68
CA TRP A 130 -17.36 -18.33 -7.22
C TRP A 130 -17.99 -19.67 -6.85
N SER A 131 -17.54 -20.26 -5.74
CA SER A 131 -18.12 -21.49 -5.18
C SER A 131 -19.55 -21.29 -4.68
N LYS A 132 -20.24 -22.40 -4.39
CA LYS A 132 -21.39 -22.36 -3.48
C LYS A 132 -20.92 -21.93 -2.07
N PRO A 133 -21.81 -21.33 -1.25
CA PRO A 133 -21.56 -21.10 0.16
C PRO A 133 -21.19 -22.39 0.90
N ILE A 134 -20.16 -22.34 1.74
CA ILE A 134 -19.75 -23.43 2.63
C ILE A 134 -19.71 -22.88 4.06
N SER A 135 -20.47 -23.49 4.98
CA SER A 135 -20.45 -23.11 6.39
C SER A 135 -19.11 -23.48 7.03
N GLN A 136 -18.54 -22.56 7.81
CA GLN A 136 -17.23 -22.70 8.43
C GLN A 136 -17.38 -23.01 9.93
N ALA A 137 -17.21 -24.28 10.31
CA ALA A 137 -17.46 -24.80 11.66
C ALA A 137 -16.67 -24.09 12.79
N ALA A 138 -15.55 -23.45 12.46
CA ALA A 138 -14.78 -22.63 13.40
C ALA A 138 -15.51 -21.38 13.91
N PHE A 139 -16.63 -21.00 13.27
CA PHE A 139 -17.49 -19.88 13.63
C PHE A 139 -18.88 -20.32 14.09
N SER A 140 -19.07 -21.60 14.43
CA SER A 140 -20.24 -22.06 15.19
C SER A 140 -20.38 -21.24 16.48
N ARG A 141 -21.63 -20.97 16.89
CA ARG A 141 -21.89 -20.42 18.22
C ARG A 141 -21.37 -21.39 19.28
N ARG A 142 -20.88 -20.84 20.40
CA ARG A 142 -20.30 -21.59 21.52
C ARG A 142 -21.09 -21.31 22.78
N ASP A 143 -21.46 -22.35 23.52
CA ASP A 143 -22.12 -22.21 24.80
C ASP A 143 -21.26 -21.45 25.81
N ARG A 144 -21.91 -20.57 26.58
CA ARG A 144 -21.37 -19.86 27.74
C ARG A 144 -22.31 -20.09 28.94
N PRO A 145 -21.83 -19.91 30.18
CA PRO A 145 -22.68 -20.03 31.37
C PRO A 145 -23.93 -19.14 31.30
N GLY A 146 -25.04 -19.62 31.87
CA GLY A 146 -26.31 -18.87 31.91
C GLY A 146 -27.18 -18.98 30.65
N GLY A 147 -26.94 -19.97 29.78
CA GLY A 147 -27.72 -20.16 28.55
C GLY A 147 -27.39 -19.16 27.44
N VAL A 148 -26.22 -18.52 27.53
CA VAL A 148 -25.73 -17.57 26.54
C VAL A 148 -24.97 -18.31 25.43
N GLU A 149 -25.32 -18.07 24.17
CA GLU A 149 -24.53 -18.49 23.02
C GLU A 149 -23.62 -17.35 22.55
N GLU A 150 -22.33 -17.60 22.36
CA GLU A 150 -21.39 -16.61 21.80
C GLU A 150 -20.92 -17.01 20.40
N GLY A 151 -21.15 -16.14 19.42
CA GLY A 151 -20.61 -16.21 18.06
C GLY A 151 -19.71 -15.03 17.74
N ILE A 152 -19.45 -14.83 16.44
CA ILE A 152 -18.78 -13.64 15.88
C ILE A 152 -19.72 -12.92 14.91
N CYS A 153 -19.52 -11.62 14.72
CA CYS A 153 -20.10 -10.87 13.62
C CYS A 153 -19.13 -9.81 13.08
N ASP A 154 -19.55 -9.11 12.02
CA ASP A 154 -18.80 -8.06 11.32
C ASP A 154 -17.35 -8.45 10.93
N PHE A 155 -17.14 -9.73 10.58
CA PHE A 155 -15.83 -10.32 10.32
C PHE A 155 -15.25 -9.92 8.96
N TRP A 156 -13.98 -9.48 8.95
CA TRP A 156 -13.30 -8.96 7.77
C TRP A 156 -11.93 -9.63 7.54
N PRO A 157 -11.81 -10.51 6.52
CA PRO A 157 -10.55 -11.13 6.13
C PRO A 157 -9.61 -10.16 5.37
N THR A 158 -8.36 -10.02 5.83
CA THR A 158 -7.32 -9.18 5.20
C THR A 158 -5.97 -9.90 5.22
N TRP A 159 -5.26 -9.88 4.08
CA TRP A 159 -3.96 -10.53 3.91
C TRP A 159 -2.86 -9.79 4.67
N HIS A 160 -2.19 -10.48 5.61
CA HIS A 160 -1.03 -9.95 6.29
C HIS A 160 0.24 -10.36 5.53
N ALA A 161 0.89 -9.39 4.89
CA ALA A 161 1.99 -9.64 3.96
C ALA A 161 3.22 -10.25 4.64
N GLN A 162 3.58 -9.77 5.83
CA GLN A 162 4.80 -10.18 6.54
C GLN A 162 4.76 -11.67 6.98
N THR A 163 3.59 -12.17 7.39
CA THR A 163 3.41 -13.56 7.84
C THR A 163 2.88 -14.48 6.75
N ARG A 164 2.50 -13.93 5.59
CA ARG A 164 1.85 -14.64 4.47
C ARG A 164 0.60 -15.42 4.90
N THR A 165 -0.24 -14.81 5.74
CA THR A 165 -1.48 -15.41 6.21
C THR A 165 -2.69 -14.50 6.01
N LEU A 166 -3.84 -15.10 5.72
CA LEU A 166 -5.11 -14.39 5.67
C LEU A 166 -5.71 -14.35 7.08
N LEU A 167 -5.62 -13.17 7.72
CA LEU A 167 -6.13 -12.91 9.07
C LEU A 167 -7.46 -12.18 8.96
N GLY A 168 -8.51 -12.76 9.54
CA GLY A 168 -9.80 -12.09 9.70
C GLY A 168 -10.00 -11.57 11.12
N THR A 169 -10.55 -10.37 11.22
CA THR A 169 -10.85 -9.67 12.49
C THR A 169 -12.33 -9.26 12.52
N GLY A 170 -12.93 -9.31 13.70
CA GLY A 170 -14.31 -8.90 13.98
C GLY A 170 -14.52 -8.74 15.47
N HIS A 171 -15.76 -8.91 15.94
CA HIS A 171 -16.11 -8.84 17.37
C HIS A 171 -17.08 -9.94 17.78
N THR A 172 -16.97 -10.41 19.03
CA THR A 172 -17.91 -11.39 19.58
C THR A 172 -19.32 -10.81 19.70
N VAL A 173 -20.32 -11.67 19.54
CA VAL A 173 -21.74 -11.33 19.70
C VAL A 173 -22.44 -12.44 20.48
N ARG A 174 -23.37 -12.06 21.34
CA ARG A 174 -24.00 -12.96 22.31
C ARG A 174 -25.51 -13.00 22.17
N TYR A 175 -26.06 -14.18 22.37
CA TYR A 175 -27.48 -14.47 22.23
C TYR A 175 -28.02 -15.25 23.45
N ILE A 176 -29.29 -15.04 23.77
CA ILE A 176 -30.09 -15.84 24.69
C ILE A 176 -31.38 -16.16 23.92
N ASP A 177 -31.82 -17.42 23.91
CA ASP A 177 -33.01 -17.90 23.18
C ASP A 177 -33.07 -17.43 21.71
N ASP A 178 -31.93 -17.53 20.98
CA ASP A 178 -31.73 -17.01 19.62
C ASP A 178 -32.13 -15.54 19.43
N ASN A 179 -31.93 -14.70 20.44
CA ASN A 179 -32.10 -13.25 20.40
C ASN A 179 -30.87 -12.58 21.01
N LEU A 180 -30.51 -11.37 20.57
CA LEU A 180 -29.35 -10.67 21.14
C LEU A 180 -29.48 -10.53 22.67
N GLU A 181 -28.46 -10.96 23.42
CA GLU A 181 -28.34 -10.79 24.87
C GLU A 181 -28.65 -9.32 25.26
N PRO A 182 -29.45 -9.02 26.31
CA PRO A 182 -29.75 -7.63 26.70
C PRO A 182 -28.51 -6.77 27.01
N HIS A 183 -28.65 -5.44 27.02
CA HIS A 183 -27.56 -4.56 27.45
C HIS A 183 -27.40 -4.57 28.99
N PRO A 184 -26.17 -4.48 29.53
CA PRO A 184 -24.89 -4.44 28.82
C PRO A 184 -24.54 -5.81 28.22
N ARG A 185 -23.98 -5.82 27.01
CA ARG A 185 -23.65 -7.02 26.24
C ARG A 185 -22.13 -7.07 26.01
N PRO A 186 -21.35 -7.71 26.90
CA PRO A 186 -19.90 -7.74 26.77
C PRO A 186 -19.49 -8.36 25.43
N ARG A 187 -18.55 -7.70 24.76
CA ARG A 187 -17.95 -8.14 23.51
C ARG A 187 -16.45 -7.87 23.54
N ASN A 188 -15.71 -8.55 22.67
CA ASN A 188 -14.28 -8.42 22.53
C ASN A 188 -13.90 -8.45 21.04
N THR A 189 -12.83 -7.77 20.66
CA THR A 189 -12.14 -8.05 19.40
C THR A 189 -11.79 -9.53 19.30
N ALA A 190 -12.15 -10.14 18.18
CA ALA A 190 -11.97 -11.55 17.91
C ALA A 190 -11.39 -11.77 16.52
N TYR A 191 -10.58 -12.82 16.37
CA TYR A 191 -9.83 -13.08 15.16
C TYR A 191 -9.68 -14.58 14.86
N SER A 192 -9.47 -14.88 13.58
CA SER A 192 -9.13 -16.22 13.10
C SER A 192 -8.20 -16.12 11.90
N VAL A 193 -7.41 -17.18 11.68
CA VAL A 193 -6.46 -17.31 10.57
C VAL A 193 -6.95 -18.42 9.64
N TYR A 194 -6.88 -18.18 8.34
CA TYR A 194 -7.28 -19.14 7.31
C TYR A 194 -6.13 -20.08 6.91
N ASP A 195 -6.42 -21.37 6.80
CA ASP A 195 -5.55 -22.38 6.21
C ASP A 195 -5.90 -22.53 4.71
N PRO A 196 -5.04 -22.07 3.77
CA PRO A 196 -5.34 -22.10 2.34
C PRO A 196 -5.34 -23.52 1.74
N VAL A 197 -4.69 -24.49 2.41
CA VAL A 197 -4.60 -25.88 1.97
C VAL A 197 -5.85 -26.64 2.39
N LYS A 198 -6.26 -26.51 3.67
CA LYS A 198 -7.48 -27.12 4.19
C LYS A 198 -8.76 -26.37 3.80
N ARG A 199 -8.63 -25.13 3.30
CA ARG A 199 -9.72 -24.23 2.94
C ARG A 199 -10.68 -23.96 4.11
N SER A 200 -10.11 -23.79 5.29
CA SER A 200 -10.85 -23.65 6.54
C SER A 200 -10.23 -22.61 7.46
N TRP A 201 -11.05 -22.08 8.36
CA TRP A 201 -10.62 -21.13 9.38
C TRP A 201 -10.20 -21.86 10.67
N ALA A 202 -9.19 -21.33 11.36
CA ALA A 202 -8.82 -21.79 12.70
C ALA A 202 -9.92 -21.42 13.73
N THR A 203 -9.98 -22.15 14.84
CA THR A 203 -10.89 -21.85 15.95
C THR A 203 -10.76 -20.39 16.40
N LEU A 204 -11.91 -19.71 16.57
CA LEU A 204 -11.95 -18.30 16.92
C LEU A 204 -11.26 -17.98 18.25
N ARG A 205 -10.34 -17.01 18.23
CA ARG A 205 -9.62 -16.47 19.40
C ARG A 205 -10.08 -15.04 19.68
N THR A 206 -10.00 -14.60 20.93
CA THR A 206 -10.17 -13.20 21.34
C THR A 206 -8.80 -12.52 21.46
N LEU A 207 -8.76 -11.21 21.26
CA LEU A 207 -7.58 -10.40 21.56
C LEU A 207 -7.47 -10.19 23.08
N ASP A 208 -6.37 -10.65 23.67
CA ASP A 208 -6.07 -10.37 25.07
C ASP A 208 -5.72 -8.87 25.21
N THR A 209 -6.49 -8.16 26.04
CA THR A 209 -6.43 -6.70 26.24
C THR A 209 -6.19 -6.37 27.71
N PRO A 210 -5.73 -5.14 28.04
CA PRO A 210 -5.60 -4.69 29.43
C PRO A 210 -6.94 -4.75 30.19
N SER A 211 -6.87 -5.02 31.50
CA SER A 211 -8.02 -4.97 32.41
C SER A 211 -8.38 -3.52 32.76
N ASP A 212 -8.90 -2.78 31.78
CA ASP A 212 -9.30 -1.37 31.87
C ASP A 212 -10.74 -1.18 31.33
N ASP A 213 -11.48 -0.21 31.89
CA ASP A 213 -12.86 0.12 31.52
C ASP A 213 -13.05 0.41 30.02
N LEU A 214 -12.01 0.90 29.34
CA LEU A 214 -11.99 1.12 27.89
C LEU A 214 -12.26 -0.17 27.11
N PHE A 215 -11.93 -1.35 27.65
CA PHE A 215 -12.05 -2.64 26.97
C PHE A 215 -13.35 -3.41 27.31
N PHE A 216 -14.23 -2.86 28.17
CA PHE A 216 -15.43 -3.54 28.68
C PHE A 216 -16.39 -4.08 27.58
N MET A 217 -16.59 -3.31 26.52
CA MET A 217 -17.38 -3.70 25.33
C MET A 217 -16.64 -3.29 24.05
N GLU A 218 -15.35 -3.58 23.98
CA GLU A 218 -14.47 -3.31 22.83
C GLU A 218 -14.71 -4.30 21.67
N GLY A 219 -14.51 -3.86 20.42
CA GLY A 219 -14.58 -4.77 19.29
C GLY A 219 -14.32 -4.13 17.92
N ALA A 220 -13.37 -4.69 17.18
CA ALA A 220 -13.01 -4.36 15.81
C ALA A 220 -14.02 -4.90 14.77
N GLY A 221 -15.31 -4.68 15.02
CA GLY A 221 -16.39 -5.05 14.12
C GLY A 221 -16.55 -4.05 12.97
N SER A 222 -16.47 -4.52 11.72
CA SER A 222 -16.71 -3.70 10.52
C SER A 222 -15.70 -2.55 10.35
N THR A 223 -14.50 -2.71 10.91
CA THR A 223 -13.39 -1.75 10.85
C THR A 223 -12.38 -2.10 9.77
N GLN A 224 -11.81 -1.09 9.11
CA GLN A 224 -10.75 -1.26 8.11
C GLN A 224 -9.37 -1.02 8.75
N ARG A 225 -8.56 -2.08 8.89
CA ARG A 225 -7.22 -2.02 9.51
C ARG A 225 -6.11 -1.61 8.52
N VAL A 226 -4.95 -1.23 9.05
CA VAL A 226 -3.72 -1.01 8.26
C VAL A 226 -2.59 -1.86 8.83
N ASP A 227 -1.96 -2.66 7.98
CA ASP A 227 -0.79 -3.45 8.33
C ASP A 227 0.49 -2.63 8.01
N LEU A 228 1.42 -2.53 8.95
CA LEU A 228 2.64 -1.71 8.88
C LEU A 228 3.80 -2.46 8.19
N GLU A 229 4.83 -1.70 7.76
CA GLU A 229 6.01 -2.23 7.05
C GLU A 229 6.80 -3.28 7.87
N ASN A 230 6.69 -3.27 9.19
CA ASN A 230 7.31 -4.24 10.10
C ASN A 230 6.42 -5.47 10.42
N GLY A 231 5.17 -5.52 9.94
CA GLY A 231 4.20 -6.57 10.29
C GLY A 231 3.46 -6.35 11.61
N ASP A 232 3.53 -5.16 12.22
CA ASP A 232 2.53 -4.75 13.21
C ASP A 232 1.23 -4.34 12.50
N ILE A 233 0.11 -4.44 13.22
CA ILE A 233 -1.23 -4.13 12.72
C ILE A 233 -1.80 -2.96 13.52
N LEU A 234 -2.17 -1.88 12.83
CA LEU A 234 -3.02 -0.83 13.35
C LEU A 234 -4.48 -1.25 13.14
N LEU A 235 -5.13 -1.69 14.22
CA LEU A 235 -6.49 -2.19 14.24
C LEU A 235 -7.41 -1.14 14.88
N PRO A 236 -8.23 -0.42 14.08
CA PRO A 236 -9.26 0.44 14.62
C PRO A 236 -10.33 -0.39 15.34
N THR A 237 -10.85 0.15 16.43
CA THR A 237 -11.87 -0.49 17.26
C THR A 237 -12.77 0.57 17.89
N TYR A 238 -13.84 0.13 18.54
CA TYR A 238 -14.72 0.99 19.31
C TYR A 238 -15.30 0.24 20.51
N ALA A 239 -15.53 0.95 21.61
CA ALA A 239 -16.01 0.41 22.87
C ALA A 239 -17.20 1.19 23.44
N GLN A 240 -18.02 0.53 24.25
CA GLN A 240 -18.95 1.19 25.16
C GLN A 240 -18.38 1.05 26.58
N LEU A 241 -18.25 2.16 27.31
CA LEU A 241 -17.69 2.17 28.67
C LEU A 241 -18.74 1.66 29.68
N PRO A 242 -18.37 1.07 30.83
CA PRO A 242 -19.34 0.55 31.80
C PRO A 242 -20.43 1.55 32.23
N GLY A 243 -20.04 2.82 32.41
CA GLY A 243 -20.96 3.91 32.75
C GLY A 243 -21.92 4.31 31.62
N THR A 244 -21.55 4.09 30.36
CA THR A 244 -22.33 4.46 29.16
C THR A 244 -22.97 3.28 28.44
N ALA A 245 -22.69 2.02 28.80
CA ALA A 245 -23.21 0.81 28.14
C ALA A 245 -24.71 0.51 28.37
N LYS A 246 -25.53 1.54 28.63
CA LYS A 246 -26.96 1.42 28.95
C LYS A 246 -27.83 1.68 27.72
N GLY A 247 -28.58 0.65 27.30
CA GLY A 247 -29.62 0.75 26.28
C GLY A 247 -29.12 0.89 24.84
N ARG A 248 -29.96 0.47 23.88
CA ARG A 248 -29.58 0.36 22.46
C ARG A 248 -29.26 1.70 21.77
N PHE A 249 -29.91 2.78 22.20
CA PHE A 249 -29.84 4.11 21.55
C PHE A 249 -29.25 5.20 22.45
N THR A 250 -29.00 4.87 23.72
CA THR A 250 -28.50 5.79 24.76
C THR A 250 -27.03 5.52 25.12
N ALA A 251 -26.44 4.47 24.54
CA ALA A 251 -25.03 4.17 24.77
C ALA A 251 -24.10 5.10 23.99
N GLN A 252 -22.98 5.49 24.61
CA GLN A 252 -21.94 6.30 23.97
C GLN A 252 -20.70 5.45 23.68
N GLU A 253 -20.32 5.44 22.42
CA GLU A 253 -19.22 4.68 21.83
C GLU A 253 -17.97 5.56 21.73
N VAL A 254 -16.83 4.95 22.06
CA VAL A 254 -15.49 5.52 22.00
C VAL A 254 -14.70 4.75 20.95
N SER A 255 -14.27 5.41 19.87
CA SER A 255 -13.40 4.83 18.83
C SER A 255 -11.92 5.12 19.13
N PHE A 256 -11.04 4.18 18.84
CA PHE A 256 -9.58 4.31 18.99
C PHE A 256 -8.86 3.30 18.08
N VAL A 257 -7.53 3.36 18.02
CA VAL A 257 -6.70 2.39 17.27
C VAL A 257 -5.81 1.65 18.25
N ILE A 258 -5.81 0.32 18.16
CA ILE A 258 -4.87 -0.56 18.86
C ILE A 258 -3.71 -0.88 17.91
N ARG A 259 -2.46 -0.80 18.37
CA ARG A 259 -1.33 -1.44 17.68
C ARG A 259 -1.15 -2.85 18.24
N CYS A 260 -1.16 -3.84 17.35
CA CYS A 260 -0.92 -5.24 17.67
C CYS A 260 0.32 -5.75 16.94
N SER A 261 1.07 -6.68 17.55
CA SER A 261 1.96 -7.57 16.78
C SER A 261 1.19 -8.81 16.32
N PHE A 262 1.63 -9.40 15.20
CA PHE A 262 1.04 -10.63 14.69
C PHE A 262 2.12 -11.60 14.17
N ASP A 263 2.18 -12.80 14.78
CA ASP A 263 3.17 -13.84 14.44
C ASP A 263 2.70 -14.80 13.32
N GLY A 264 1.52 -14.55 12.73
CA GLY A 264 0.86 -15.42 11.76
C GLY A 264 -0.22 -16.33 12.35
N LYS A 265 -0.31 -16.45 13.69
CA LYS A 265 -1.24 -17.32 14.45
C LYS A 265 -1.90 -16.61 15.64
N THR A 266 -1.24 -15.63 16.24
CA THR A 266 -1.60 -14.93 17.48
C THR A 266 -1.50 -13.44 17.27
N LEU A 267 -2.62 -12.74 17.39
CA LEU A 267 -2.68 -11.29 17.45
C LEU A 267 -2.50 -10.87 18.92
N LYS A 268 -1.55 -9.98 19.19
CA LYS A 268 -1.21 -9.55 20.55
C LYS A 268 -1.25 -8.02 20.66
N TYR A 269 -2.01 -7.51 21.63
CA TYR A 269 -2.04 -6.10 21.99
C TYR A 269 -0.64 -5.60 22.38
N LEU A 270 -0.25 -4.41 21.89
CA LEU A 270 0.97 -3.71 22.32
C LEU A 270 0.62 -2.40 23.03
N GLU A 271 -0.15 -1.53 22.38
CA GLU A 271 -0.60 -0.23 22.89
C GLU A 271 -1.87 0.24 22.16
N HIS A 272 -2.45 1.36 22.60
CA HIS A 272 -3.51 2.06 21.87
C HIS A 272 -3.21 3.57 21.79
N GLY A 273 -3.78 4.21 20.78
CA GLY A 273 -3.65 5.64 20.53
C GLY A 273 -4.75 6.49 21.16
N ASP A 274 -5.01 7.64 20.56
CA ASP A 274 -6.00 8.60 21.03
C ASP A 274 -7.43 8.00 21.02
N THR A 275 -8.26 8.43 21.98
CA THR A 275 -9.66 8.02 22.10
C THR A 275 -10.61 9.12 21.62
N PHE A 276 -11.60 8.75 20.81
CA PHE A 276 -12.53 9.67 20.17
C PHE A 276 -13.98 9.33 20.53
N THR A 277 -14.73 10.30 21.04
CA THR A 277 -16.18 10.18 21.23
C THR A 277 -16.88 11.50 20.95
N LEU A 278 -18.21 11.46 20.78
CA LEU A 278 -19.05 12.62 20.52
C LEU A 278 -20.32 12.51 21.37
N LYS A 279 -20.79 13.63 21.93
CA LYS A 279 -21.98 13.64 22.80
C LYS A 279 -23.31 13.40 22.07
N THR A 280 -23.34 13.48 20.74
CA THR A 280 -24.56 13.32 19.93
C THR A 280 -24.70 11.90 19.40
N GLY A 281 -25.94 11.41 19.34
CA GLY A 281 -26.22 10.01 19.04
C GLY A 281 -25.45 9.06 19.95
N ARG A 282 -24.94 7.97 19.36
CA ARG A 282 -24.14 6.97 20.06
C ARG A 282 -22.63 7.25 20.07
N GLY A 283 -22.16 8.47 19.84
CA GLY A 283 -20.71 8.75 19.76
C GLY A 283 -20.07 8.25 18.47
N PHE A 284 -18.88 7.64 18.54
CA PHE A 284 -18.13 7.19 17.36
C PHE A 284 -17.94 5.66 17.33
N SER A 285 -18.26 5.04 16.20
CA SER A 285 -18.08 3.61 15.94
C SER A 285 -17.62 3.30 14.50
N GLU A 286 -17.41 2.00 14.22
CA GLU A 286 -17.03 1.44 12.92
C GLU A 286 -15.90 2.22 12.19
N PRO A 287 -14.79 2.58 12.88
CA PRO A 287 -13.73 3.37 12.28
C PRO A 287 -13.01 2.62 11.14
N SER A 288 -12.58 3.36 10.13
CA SER A 288 -11.81 2.81 9.00
C SER A 288 -10.58 3.64 8.69
N LEU A 289 -9.44 2.97 8.72
CA LEU A 289 -8.11 3.56 8.64
C LEU A 289 -7.48 3.32 7.25
N VAL A 290 -6.72 4.30 6.77
CA VAL A 290 -5.89 4.16 5.58
C VAL A 290 -4.59 4.93 5.76
N ARG A 291 -3.47 4.35 5.29
CA ARG A 291 -2.22 5.10 5.07
C ARG A 291 -2.25 5.74 3.69
N HIS A 292 -2.10 7.05 3.62
CA HIS A 292 -2.01 7.78 2.36
C HIS A 292 -0.80 8.72 2.36
N GLY A 293 0.22 8.35 1.57
CA GLY A 293 1.51 9.04 1.58
C GLY A 293 2.18 8.93 2.95
N ARG A 294 2.36 10.08 3.61
CA ARG A 294 2.97 10.22 4.96
C ARG A 294 1.97 10.43 6.09
N ARG A 295 0.66 10.30 5.84
CA ARG A 295 -0.39 10.44 6.86
C ARG A 295 -1.25 9.19 6.94
N TYR A 296 -1.90 9.03 8.08
CA TYR A 296 -3.01 8.11 8.29
C TYR A 296 -4.31 8.92 8.34
N LEU A 297 -5.37 8.41 7.72
CA LEU A 297 -6.70 9.01 7.77
C LEU A 297 -7.68 7.99 8.33
N MET A 298 -8.54 8.42 9.24
CA MET A 298 -9.55 7.59 9.89
C MET A 298 -10.94 8.20 9.67
N THR A 299 -11.86 7.44 9.08
CA THR A 299 -13.30 7.77 9.12
C THR A 299 -13.91 7.28 10.43
N LEU A 300 -14.97 7.96 10.86
CA LEU A 300 -15.72 7.65 12.07
C LEU A 300 -17.22 7.70 11.75
N ARG A 301 -17.96 6.64 12.10
CA ARG A 301 -19.43 6.63 12.03
C ARG A 301 -19.99 7.31 13.27
N ASN A 302 -20.97 8.19 13.06
CA ASN A 302 -21.86 8.71 14.08
C ASN A 302 -23.30 8.70 13.54
N ASP A 303 -24.29 8.85 14.43
CA ASP A 303 -25.70 8.81 14.04
C ASP A 303 -26.16 10.02 13.20
N ASP A 304 -25.53 11.19 13.33
CA ASP A 304 -25.96 12.42 12.66
C ASP A 304 -25.22 12.66 11.32
N HIS A 305 -23.91 12.41 11.32
CA HIS A 305 -23.01 12.59 10.16
C HIS A 305 -21.84 11.59 10.21
N ASN A 306 -21.15 11.37 9.10
CA ASN A 306 -19.80 10.79 9.13
C ASN A 306 -18.73 11.86 9.37
N TYR A 307 -17.67 11.46 10.08
CA TYR A 307 -16.54 12.30 10.44
C TYR A 307 -15.23 11.69 9.92
N VAL A 308 -14.20 12.51 9.81
CA VAL A 308 -12.84 12.13 9.42
C VAL A 308 -11.83 12.85 10.31
N THR A 309 -10.75 12.14 10.65
CA THR A 309 -9.53 12.75 11.20
C THR A 309 -8.29 12.21 10.47
N ALA A 310 -7.14 12.85 10.70
CA ALA A 310 -5.87 12.45 10.13
C ALA A 310 -4.71 12.64 11.13
N GLY A 311 -3.66 11.84 10.98
CA GLY A 311 -2.54 11.72 11.91
C GLY A 311 -1.21 11.39 11.23
N PRO A 312 -0.07 11.42 11.94
CA PRO A 312 1.25 11.12 11.37
C PRO A 312 1.60 9.62 11.41
N ASP A 313 1.09 8.88 12.39
CA ASP A 313 1.51 7.50 12.74
C ASP A 313 0.36 6.48 12.75
N GLY A 314 -0.89 6.94 12.85
CA GLY A 314 -2.09 6.10 12.90
C GLY A 314 -2.52 5.70 14.31
N LEU A 315 -1.89 6.26 15.34
CA LEU A 315 -2.31 6.19 16.74
C LEU A 315 -2.76 7.57 17.25
N HIS A 316 -2.05 8.64 16.88
CA HIS A 316 -2.37 10.01 17.25
C HIS A 316 -3.00 10.78 16.09
N PHE A 317 -4.06 11.56 16.34
CA PHE A 317 -4.80 12.26 15.28
C PHE A 317 -5.29 13.65 15.68
N ASP A 318 -5.56 14.48 14.66
CA ASP A 318 -6.24 15.77 14.81
C ASP A 318 -7.68 15.60 15.38
N VAL A 319 -8.32 16.70 15.77
CA VAL A 319 -9.74 16.68 16.18
C VAL A 319 -10.63 16.25 15.00
N PRO A 320 -11.54 15.26 15.17
CA PRO A 320 -12.44 14.83 14.10
C PRO A 320 -13.32 15.94 13.52
N ARG A 321 -13.40 16.00 12.19
CA ARG A 321 -14.18 16.97 11.41
C ARG A 321 -15.29 16.25 10.64
N ARG A 322 -16.45 16.89 10.47
CA ARG A 322 -17.53 16.36 9.60
C ARG A 322 -17.02 16.23 8.16
N ILE A 323 -17.34 15.13 7.49
CA ILE A 323 -17.05 14.99 6.07
C ILE A 323 -18.04 15.85 5.28
N THR A 324 -17.50 16.72 4.42
CA THR A 324 -18.27 17.58 3.51
C THR A 324 -17.83 17.33 2.07
N PHE A 325 -18.64 17.78 1.12
CA PHE A 325 -18.18 17.98 -0.24
C PHE A 325 -17.23 19.19 -0.33
N ASP A 326 -16.44 19.24 -1.40
CA ASP A 326 -15.47 20.29 -1.71
C ASP A 326 -16.11 21.67 -2.01
N ASP A 327 -17.40 21.68 -2.35
CA ASP A 327 -18.27 22.86 -2.43
C ASP A 327 -18.80 23.36 -1.05
N GLY A 328 -18.43 22.67 0.04
CA GLY A 328 -18.82 23.01 1.40
C GLY A 328 -20.18 22.48 1.85
N GLN A 329 -20.96 21.84 0.97
CA GLN A 329 -22.23 21.23 1.35
C GLN A 329 -22.02 19.92 2.15
N GLU A 330 -23.03 19.52 2.91
CA GLU A 330 -23.00 18.27 3.67
C GLU A 330 -22.94 17.04 2.77
N LEU A 331 -22.16 16.02 3.16
CA LEU A 331 -22.11 14.73 2.48
C LEU A 331 -23.46 13.99 2.48
N GLY A 332 -24.28 14.19 3.52
CA GLY A 332 -25.55 13.47 3.72
C GLY A 332 -25.39 11.99 4.09
N SER A 333 -24.16 11.53 4.35
CA SER A 333 -23.84 10.20 4.88
C SER A 333 -23.87 10.23 6.41
N TYR A 334 -24.63 9.31 7.01
CA TYR A 334 -24.94 9.29 8.43
C TYR A 334 -25.34 7.88 8.90
N ASN A 335 -25.15 7.58 10.19
CA ASN A 335 -25.56 6.33 10.84
C ASN A 335 -25.17 5.05 10.05
N THR A 336 -23.99 5.09 9.41
CA THR A 336 -23.45 4.02 8.58
C THR A 336 -21.92 4.13 8.48
N GLN A 337 -21.26 2.99 8.30
CA GLN A 337 -19.82 2.90 8.05
C GLN A 337 -19.46 3.51 6.69
N THR A 338 -18.23 4.01 6.58
CA THR A 338 -17.64 4.51 5.32
C THR A 338 -16.20 4.03 5.22
N HIS A 339 -15.81 3.48 4.08
CA HIS A 339 -14.50 2.83 3.90
C HIS A 339 -13.65 3.53 2.86
N TRP A 340 -12.34 3.43 3.03
CA TRP A 340 -11.36 3.94 2.10
C TRP A 340 -11.13 2.94 0.97
N LEU A 341 -11.06 3.44 -0.25
CA LEU A 341 -10.57 2.70 -1.41
C LEU A 341 -9.36 3.42 -1.99
N THR A 342 -8.26 2.69 -2.14
CA THR A 342 -7.06 3.17 -2.82
C THR A 342 -6.97 2.57 -4.23
N LEU A 343 -6.49 3.39 -5.17
CA LEU A 343 -6.25 3.00 -6.55
C LEU A 343 -4.97 3.70 -7.02
N GLY A 344 -3.84 3.01 -6.82
CA GLY A 344 -2.50 3.60 -6.93
C GLY A 344 -2.32 4.70 -5.88
N ASN A 345 -1.92 5.89 -6.33
CA ASN A 345 -1.77 7.08 -5.48
C ASN A 345 -3.05 7.92 -5.31
N ARG A 346 -4.23 7.43 -5.74
CA ARG A 346 -5.52 8.10 -5.51
C ARG A 346 -6.25 7.50 -4.32
N LEU A 347 -6.88 8.37 -3.53
CA LEU A 347 -7.75 8.00 -2.42
C LEU A 347 -9.21 8.32 -2.75
N TYR A 348 -10.10 7.41 -2.39
CA TYR A 348 -11.54 7.54 -2.56
C TYR A 348 -12.26 7.14 -1.27
N LEU A 349 -13.42 7.76 -1.04
CA LEU A 349 -14.35 7.38 0.01
C LEU A 349 -15.49 6.58 -0.62
N VAL A 350 -15.86 5.45 0.00
CA VAL A 350 -17.04 4.64 -0.34
C VAL A 350 -18.07 4.80 0.78
N TYR A 351 -19.29 5.19 0.44
CA TYR A 351 -20.32 5.64 1.39
C TYR A 351 -21.74 5.54 0.82
N THR A 352 -22.75 5.80 1.65
CA THR A 352 -24.18 5.87 1.25
C THR A 352 -24.77 7.16 1.81
N ARG A 353 -25.56 7.92 1.05
CA ARG A 353 -26.11 9.21 1.51
C ARG A 353 -27.58 9.40 1.17
N ARG A 354 -28.25 10.28 1.92
CA ARG A 354 -29.57 10.81 1.58
C ARG A 354 -29.54 11.70 0.34
N GLY A 355 -30.72 12.04 -0.18
CA GLY A 355 -30.85 12.88 -1.38
C GLY A 355 -30.44 12.17 -2.66
N ALA A 356 -30.77 10.88 -2.77
CA ALA A 356 -30.57 10.06 -3.96
C ALA A 356 -31.86 9.31 -4.37
N ASN A 357 -33.03 9.88 -4.04
CA ASN A 357 -34.36 9.29 -4.23
C ASN A 357 -34.48 7.90 -3.55
N ASN A 358 -34.07 7.85 -2.27
CA ASN A 358 -33.78 6.61 -1.54
C ASN A 358 -34.39 6.58 -0.12
N ASP A 359 -35.42 7.38 0.11
CA ASP A 359 -36.07 7.58 1.42
C ASP A 359 -36.82 6.32 1.89
N HIS A 360 -37.17 5.42 0.96
CA HIS A 360 -37.70 4.08 1.24
C HIS A 360 -36.64 3.10 1.78
N VAL A 361 -35.35 3.40 1.60
CA VAL A 361 -34.24 2.56 2.08
C VAL A 361 -33.89 2.94 3.51
N PHE A 362 -33.79 1.95 4.39
CA PHE A 362 -33.43 2.17 5.80
C PHE A 362 -32.13 2.95 5.96
N ARG A 363 -32.23 4.14 6.55
CA ARG A 363 -31.13 5.12 6.74
C ARG A 363 -30.44 5.56 5.44
N HIS A 364 -31.14 5.53 4.29
CA HIS A 364 -30.58 5.89 2.98
C HIS A 364 -29.32 5.07 2.61
N ARG A 365 -29.23 3.83 3.12
CA ARG A 365 -28.06 2.94 2.99
C ARG A 365 -27.90 2.28 1.61
N ALA A 366 -28.51 2.84 0.57
CA ALA A 366 -28.31 2.49 -0.84
C ALA A 366 -28.76 3.69 -1.70
N PRO A 367 -28.19 3.94 -2.89
CA PRO A 367 -27.12 3.17 -3.55
C PRO A 367 -25.77 3.33 -2.82
N LEU A 368 -24.81 2.49 -3.19
CA LEU A 368 -23.43 2.59 -2.68
C LEU A 368 -22.63 3.51 -3.61
N PHE A 369 -22.21 4.67 -3.09
CA PHE A 369 -21.44 5.67 -3.80
C PHE A 369 -19.93 5.50 -3.58
N MET A 370 -19.16 6.00 -4.55
CA MET A 370 -17.72 6.23 -4.44
C MET A 370 -17.37 7.58 -5.06
N ALA A 371 -16.53 8.34 -4.38
CA ALA A 371 -16.04 9.63 -4.85
C ALA A 371 -14.59 9.83 -4.43
N ARG A 372 -13.83 10.63 -5.19
CA ARG A 372 -12.44 10.97 -4.86
C ARG A 372 -12.40 11.80 -3.59
N PHE A 373 -11.40 11.56 -2.75
CA PHE A 373 -11.18 12.29 -1.52
C PHE A 373 -9.95 13.19 -1.63
N ASP A 374 -10.02 14.41 -1.09
CA ASP A 374 -8.89 15.31 -0.91
C ASP A 374 -8.30 15.13 0.49
N PRO A 375 -7.13 14.49 0.64
CA PRO A 375 -6.50 14.25 1.94
C PRO A 375 -5.87 15.51 2.56
N GLY A 376 -5.72 16.61 1.80
CA GLY A 376 -5.24 17.89 2.30
C GLY A 376 -6.37 18.73 2.89
N ARG A 377 -7.54 18.76 2.21
CA ARG A 377 -8.73 19.50 2.68
C ARG A 377 -9.62 18.70 3.63
N LEU A 378 -9.52 17.37 3.59
CA LEU A 378 -10.40 16.39 4.24
C LEU A 378 -11.85 16.46 3.72
N GLN A 379 -12.01 16.52 2.39
CA GLN A 379 -13.31 16.71 1.72
C GLN A 379 -13.48 15.72 0.55
N VAL A 380 -14.73 15.44 0.21
CA VAL A 380 -15.11 14.62 -0.96
C VAL A 380 -15.27 15.51 -2.19
N ILE A 381 -14.66 15.14 -3.31
CA ILE A 381 -14.78 15.91 -4.57
C ILE A 381 -16.10 15.59 -5.26
N ARG A 382 -17.09 16.50 -5.19
CA ARG A 382 -18.48 16.22 -5.58
C ARG A 382 -18.63 15.70 -7.02
N ASN A 383 -17.98 16.35 -7.99
CA ASN A 383 -18.15 16.00 -9.41
C ASN A 383 -17.62 14.60 -9.78
N THR A 384 -16.83 13.97 -8.90
CA THR A 384 -16.31 12.60 -9.05
C THR A 384 -17.23 11.53 -8.47
N GLU A 385 -18.33 11.89 -7.81
CA GLU A 385 -19.27 10.91 -7.23
C GLU A 385 -19.87 10.01 -8.32
N ARG A 386 -19.81 8.70 -8.10
CA ARG A 386 -20.38 7.65 -8.96
C ARG A 386 -21.03 6.57 -8.09
N ILE A 387 -22.08 5.94 -8.62
CA ILE A 387 -22.68 4.76 -8.02
C ILE A 387 -21.81 3.53 -8.37
N LEU A 388 -21.40 2.77 -7.35
CA LEU A 388 -20.75 1.46 -7.51
C LEU A 388 -21.75 0.31 -7.57
N VAL A 389 -22.76 0.36 -6.69
CA VAL A 389 -23.81 -0.64 -6.58
C VAL A 389 -25.16 0.08 -6.55
N PRO A 390 -26.08 -0.21 -7.49
CA PRO A 390 -27.36 0.48 -7.57
C PRO A 390 -28.28 0.15 -6.39
N GLU A 391 -29.24 1.02 -6.19
CA GLU A 391 -30.34 0.87 -5.23
C GLU A 391 -31.40 -0.09 -5.81
N ARG A 392 -31.90 -1.02 -5.00
CA ARG A 392 -32.88 -2.07 -5.38
C ARG A 392 -33.90 -2.37 -4.25
N GLY A 393 -33.97 -1.54 -3.22
CA GLY A 393 -34.84 -1.64 -2.03
C GLY A 393 -34.11 -2.08 -0.76
N ALA A 394 -33.13 -2.96 -0.88
CA ALA A 394 -32.33 -3.42 0.26
C ALA A 394 -31.22 -2.44 0.65
N ARG A 395 -30.87 -2.44 1.94
CA ARG A 395 -29.75 -1.64 2.46
C ARG A 395 -28.40 -2.31 2.14
N LEU A 396 -27.44 -1.51 1.71
CA LEU A 396 -26.07 -1.89 1.31
C LEU A 396 -25.02 -1.38 2.31
N GLY A 397 -25.46 -0.97 3.51
CA GLY A 397 -24.61 -0.25 4.47
C GLY A 397 -23.48 -1.08 5.11
N ASN A 398 -23.51 -2.40 5.05
CA ASN A 398 -22.47 -3.28 5.61
C ASN A 398 -21.63 -3.91 4.49
N PHE A 399 -20.91 -3.07 3.75
CA PHE A 399 -20.03 -3.39 2.62
C PHE A 399 -18.55 -3.42 3.04
N GLY A 400 -17.70 -4.16 2.32
CA GLY A 400 -16.25 -4.20 2.53
C GLY A 400 -15.46 -3.68 1.35
N VAL A 401 -14.21 -3.28 1.59
CA VAL A 401 -13.23 -2.92 0.55
C VAL A 401 -12.00 -3.84 0.64
N THR A 402 -11.55 -4.35 -0.51
CA THR A 402 -10.40 -5.25 -0.62
C THR A 402 -9.47 -4.72 -1.72
N ARG A 403 -8.26 -4.29 -1.38
CA ARG A 403 -7.25 -3.93 -2.40
C ARG A 403 -6.74 -5.22 -3.04
N ILE A 404 -6.73 -5.27 -4.38
CA ILE A 404 -6.12 -6.37 -5.14
C ILE A 404 -4.68 -6.00 -5.50
N ASN A 405 -4.49 -4.84 -6.12
CA ASN A 405 -3.20 -4.27 -6.48
C ASN A 405 -3.33 -2.74 -6.68
N ASP A 406 -2.34 -2.06 -7.27
CA ASP A 406 -2.38 -0.62 -7.53
C ASP A 406 -3.35 -0.18 -8.63
N HIS A 407 -3.97 -1.12 -9.33
CA HIS A 407 -4.87 -0.86 -10.46
C HIS A 407 -6.26 -1.46 -10.29
N GLU A 408 -6.49 -2.27 -9.25
CA GLU A 408 -7.77 -2.90 -8.94
C GLU A 408 -8.03 -2.99 -7.43
N SER A 409 -9.22 -2.58 -7.02
CA SER A 409 -9.78 -2.75 -5.68
C SER A 409 -11.24 -3.18 -5.80
N TRP A 410 -11.69 -4.08 -4.93
CA TRP A 410 -13.06 -4.58 -4.93
C TRP A 410 -13.87 -3.98 -3.79
N VAL A 411 -15.14 -3.72 -4.06
CA VAL A 411 -16.15 -3.43 -3.03
C VAL A 411 -17.15 -4.57 -3.01
N THR A 412 -17.35 -5.19 -1.85
CA THR A 412 -18.23 -6.36 -1.68
C THR A 412 -19.39 -6.05 -0.74
N VAL A 413 -20.62 -6.38 -1.15
CA VAL A 413 -21.82 -6.08 -0.37
C VAL A 413 -22.94 -7.08 -0.66
N ALA A 414 -23.75 -7.42 0.35
CA ALA A 414 -25.02 -8.11 0.17
C ALA A 414 -26.20 -7.17 0.38
N GLU A 415 -27.26 -7.40 -0.38
CA GLU A 415 -28.58 -6.80 -0.16
C GLU A 415 -29.18 -7.30 1.16
N TRP A 416 -29.11 -6.50 2.21
CA TRP A 416 -29.71 -6.84 3.50
C TRP A 416 -31.23 -6.62 3.43
N MET A 417 -31.99 -7.73 3.45
CA MET A 417 -33.45 -7.79 3.22
C MET A 417 -34.29 -7.38 4.44
N GLN A 418 -33.98 -6.24 5.06
CA GLN A 418 -34.77 -5.63 6.15
C GLN A 418 -35.05 -4.15 5.82
N SER A 419 -36.31 -3.75 5.97
CA SER A 419 -36.85 -2.46 5.51
C SER A 419 -37.03 -1.44 6.65
N ILE A 420 -38.01 -0.54 6.54
CA ILE A 420 -38.24 0.60 7.44
C ILE A 420 -39.49 0.46 8.32
N GLY A 421 -39.44 1.10 9.49
CA GLY A 421 -40.59 1.28 10.40
C GLY A 421 -41.26 -0.03 10.81
N GLN A 422 -42.59 -0.03 10.83
CA GLN A 422 -43.42 -1.20 11.17
C GLN A 422 -43.24 -2.40 10.22
N HIS A 423 -42.62 -2.21 9.06
CA HIS A 423 -42.35 -3.24 8.06
C HIS A 423 -40.86 -3.65 8.03
N ALA A 424 -40.08 -3.35 9.08
CA ALA A 424 -38.64 -3.63 9.12
C ALA A 424 -38.26 -5.10 8.83
N PHE A 425 -39.16 -6.05 9.13
CA PHE A 425 -38.97 -7.49 8.95
C PHE A 425 -39.81 -8.08 7.80
N ASP A 426 -40.47 -7.24 7.00
CA ASP A 426 -41.18 -7.65 5.78
C ASP A 426 -40.24 -7.46 4.57
N PRO A 427 -39.61 -8.53 4.06
CA PRO A 427 -38.64 -8.39 2.98
C PRO A 427 -39.31 -8.10 1.63
N THR A 428 -40.64 -8.24 1.49
CA THR A 428 -41.36 -7.91 0.26
C THR A 428 -41.28 -6.41 -0.07
N LYS A 429 -41.04 -5.56 0.94
CA LYS A 429 -40.75 -4.14 0.75
C LYS A 429 -39.45 -3.91 -0.01
N CYS A 430 -38.43 -4.74 0.19
CA CYS A 430 -37.20 -4.68 -0.60
C CYS A 430 -37.40 -5.31 -1.98
N GLU A 431 -38.12 -6.44 -2.06
CA GLU A 431 -38.42 -7.10 -3.34
C GLU A 431 -39.22 -6.24 -4.32
N ALA A 432 -40.10 -5.35 -3.83
CA ALA A 432 -40.88 -4.42 -4.64
C ALA A 432 -40.01 -3.44 -5.47
N HIS A 433 -38.77 -3.19 -5.05
CA HIS A 433 -37.77 -2.39 -5.77
C HIS A 433 -36.73 -3.27 -6.50
N GLY A 434 -36.90 -4.60 -6.45
CA GLY A 434 -36.14 -5.58 -7.20
C GLY A 434 -35.07 -6.34 -6.42
N SER A 435 -34.78 -6.04 -5.16
CA SER A 435 -33.77 -6.75 -4.35
C SER A 435 -34.19 -8.20 -4.08
N ASN A 436 -33.21 -9.11 -4.09
CA ASN A 436 -33.41 -10.54 -3.88
C ASN A 436 -32.21 -11.20 -3.17
N ASN A 437 -31.64 -10.48 -2.20
CA ASN A 437 -30.44 -10.86 -1.46
C ASN A 437 -29.22 -11.13 -2.37
N SER A 438 -29.03 -10.32 -3.41
CA SER A 438 -27.84 -10.37 -4.26
C SER A 438 -26.57 -10.05 -3.47
N ILE A 439 -25.52 -10.83 -3.73
CA ILE A 439 -24.14 -10.59 -3.30
C ILE A 439 -23.38 -9.96 -4.47
N PHE A 440 -23.05 -8.69 -4.32
CA PHE A 440 -22.37 -7.88 -5.31
C PHE A 440 -20.87 -7.78 -5.04
N ILE A 441 -20.09 -7.81 -6.12
CA ILE A 441 -18.68 -7.46 -6.17
C ILE A 441 -18.52 -6.37 -7.23
N ALA A 442 -18.34 -5.13 -6.80
CA ALA A 442 -17.97 -4.03 -7.68
C ALA A 442 -16.45 -4.00 -7.81
N LYS A 443 -15.92 -4.48 -8.94
CA LYS A 443 -14.49 -4.46 -9.25
C LYS A 443 -14.13 -3.10 -9.84
N VAL A 444 -13.47 -2.26 -9.05
CA VAL A 444 -13.06 -0.91 -9.44
C VAL A 444 -11.64 -0.97 -10.02
N ARG A 445 -11.48 -0.62 -11.29
CA ARG A 445 -10.19 -0.64 -11.99
C ARG A 445 -9.79 0.73 -12.52
N SER A 446 -8.51 1.05 -12.54
CA SER A 446 -8.00 2.26 -13.19
C SER A 446 -8.37 2.29 -14.68
N ARG A 447 -8.91 3.41 -15.19
CA ARG A 447 -9.08 3.62 -16.65
C ARG A 447 -7.79 3.98 -17.35
N ARG A 448 -6.80 4.53 -16.62
CA ARG A 448 -5.44 4.58 -17.16
C ARG A 448 -5.01 3.13 -17.39
N LYS A 449 -4.82 2.77 -18.68
CA LYS A 449 -3.73 1.87 -19.08
C LYS A 449 -2.52 2.23 -18.22
N ALA A 450 -1.77 1.24 -17.72
CA ALA A 450 -0.53 1.47 -16.98
C ALA A 450 0.23 2.61 -17.65
N ASP A 451 0.34 3.73 -16.93
CA ASP A 451 0.69 5.01 -17.53
C ASP A 451 2.10 4.87 -18.09
N PRO A 452 2.32 4.89 -19.41
CA PRO A 452 3.64 4.61 -19.97
C PRO A 452 4.65 5.71 -19.63
N GLN A 453 4.19 6.81 -19.01
CA GLN A 453 5.02 7.87 -18.43
C GLN A 453 5.21 7.75 -16.92
N ARG A 454 4.50 6.88 -16.20
CA ARG A 454 4.73 6.66 -14.77
C ARG A 454 5.70 5.49 -14.59
N PRO A 455 6.95 5.72 -14.14
CA PRO A 455 7.92 4.64 -14.00
C PRO A 455 7.40 3.59 -12.99
N PRO A 456 7.62 2.29 -13.28
CA PRO A 456 7.22 1.21 -12.38
C PRO A 456 7.89 1.31 -11.00
N PRO A 457 7.26 0.76 -9.94
CA PRO A 457 7.81 0.78 -8.59
C PRO A 457 9.26 0.27 -8.50
N ILE A 458 10.07 1.00 -7.73
CA ILE A 458 11.40 0.58 -7.28
C ILE A 458 11.31 0.15 -5.83
N HIS A 459 11.85 -1.04 -5.55
CA HIS A 459 11.99 -1.64 -4.23
C HIS A 459 13.48 -1.74 -3.88
N ILE A 460 13.84 -1.48 -2.63
CA ILE A 460 15.20 -1.60 -2.09
C ILE A 460 15.20 -2.44 -0.82
N LEU A 461 16.04 -3.46 -0.75
CA LEU A 461 16.03 -4.47 0.31
C LEU A 461 17.47 -4.92 0.66
N PRO A 462 17.85 -5.08 1.95
CA PRO A 462 19.11 -5.70 2.29
C PRO A 462 19.16 -7.15 1.81
N TYR A 463 20.28 -7.58 1.20
CA TYR A 463 20.44 -8.96 0.74
C TYR A 463 20.15 -10.02 1.83
N PRO A 464 20.57 -9.87 3.11
CA PRO A 464 20.29 -10.87 4.13
C PRO A 464 18.79 -11.09 4.36
N GLN A 465 18.01 -10.02 4.28
CA GLN A 465 16.56 -10.05 4.45
C GLN A 465 15.90 -10.67 3.22
N LEU A 466 16.28 -10.24 2.02
CA LEU A 466 15.78 -10.83 0.77
C LEU A 466 16.08 -12.33 0.68
N LYS A 467 17.27 -12.76 1.11
CA LYS A 467 17.63 -14.18 1.18
C LYS A 467 16.82 -14.94 2.23
N SER A 468 16.54 -14.36 3.39
CA SER A 468 15.69 -14.99 4.40
C SER A 468 14.23 -15.16 3.97
N ALA A 469 13.77 -14.33 3.03
CA ALA A 469 12.39 -14.32 2.54
C ALA A 469 12.13 -15.25 1.33
N LEU A 470 13.16 -15.89 0.77
CA LEU A 470 13.09 -16.66 -0.47
C LEU A 470 13.62 -18.08 -0.30
N ASP A 471 12.98 -19.04 -0.96
CA ASP A 471 13.39 -20.46 -0.98
C ASP A 471 14.66 -20.72 -1.84
N ALA A 472 15.20 -19.67 -2.47
CA ALA A 472 16.38 -19.71 -3.32
C ALA A 472 17.24 -18.45 -3.11
N ASP A 473 18.55 -18.57 -3.33
CA ASP A 473 19.47 -17.45 -3.16
C ASP A 473 19.22 -16.38 -4.26
N PRO A 474 18.84 -15.14 -3.91
CA PRO A 474 18.48 -14.11 -4.89
C PRO A 474 19.66 -13.65 -5.74
N LEU A 475 20.88 -13.80 -5.20
CA LEU A 475 22.14 -13.31 -5.74
C LEU A 475 23.21 -14.41 -5.55
N PRO A 476 23.11 -15.56 -6.24
CA PRO A 476 23.97 -16.72 -6.00
C PRO A 476 25.39 -16.48 -6.54
N MET A 477 26.40 -17.01 -5.83
CA MET A 477 27.81 -16.72 -6.09
C MET A 477 28.28 -17.18 -7.48
N ASP A 478 27.78 -18.33 -7.93
CA ASP A 478 28.14 -18.97 -9.19
C ASP A 478 27.62 -18.25 -10.45
N ARG A 479 26.64 -17.35 -10.29
CA ARG A 479 26.01 -16.61 -11.41
C ARG A 479 27.04 -15.95 -12.32
N THR A 480 28.10 -15.35 -11.78
CA THR A 480 29.09 -14.63 -12.61
C THR A 480 29.94 -15.57 -13.47
N TRP A 481 30.53 -16.65 -12.93
CA TRP A 481 31.33 -17.54 -13.79
C TRP A 481 30.45 -18.32 -14.78
N GLN A 482 29.24 -18.74 -14.37
CA GLN A 482 28.28 -19.37 -15.29
C GLN A 482 27.92 -18.43 -16.44
N ARG A 483 27.69 -17.14 -16.14
CA ARG A 483 27.44 -16.12 -17.16
C ARG A 483 28.65 -15.89 -18.06
N LEU A 484 29.84 -15.73 -17.50
CA LEU A 484 31.07 -15.55 -18.29
C LEU A 484 31.29 -16.75 -19.22
N GLN A 485 30.99 -17.97 -18.76
CA GLN A 485 31.03 -19.19 -19.58
C GLN A 485 29.97 -19.15 -20.70
N GLN A 486 28.73 -18.74 -20.42
CA GLN A 486 27.66 -18.56 -21.43
C GLN A 486 27.98 -17.45 -22.46
N ASP A 487 28.63 -16.37 -22.04
CA ASP A 487 29.06 -15.26 -22.91
C ASP A 487 30.34 -15.57 -23.71
N GLY A 488 30.97 -16.74 -23.48
CA GLY A 488 32.13 -17.26 -24.22
C GLY A 488 33.50 -16.88 -23.65
N ILE A 489 33.56 -16.34 -22.43
CA ILE A 489 34.77 -15.82 -21.77
C ILE A 489 35.29 -16.86 -20.77
N ALA A 490 35.75 -18.00 -21.30
CA ALA A 490 36.06 -19.21 -20.51
C ALA A 490 37.22 -19.02 -19.51
N ASP A 491 38.21 -18.19 -19.85
CA ASP A 491 39.36 -17.88 -18.99
C ASP A 491 38.99 -17.02 -17.78
N ALA A 492 38.16 -15.99 -17.98
CA ALA A 492 37.59 -15.20 -16.89
C ALA A 492 36.62 -16.03 -16.03
N ALA A 493 35.81 -16.89 -16.65
CA ALA A 493 34.92 -17.81 -15.93
C ALA A 493 35.71 -18.74 -15.00
N GLN A 494 36.76 -19.39 -15.52
CA GLN A 494 37.63 -20.28 -14.75
C GLN A 494 38.34 -19.53 -13.62
N TYR A 495 38.86 -18.33 -13.87
CA TYR A 495 39.49 -17.51 -12.84
C TYR A 495 38.52 -17.13 -11.72
N VAL A 496 37.30 -16.68 -12.05
CA VAL A 496 36.27 -16.36 -11.04
C VAL A 496 35.88 -17.61 -10.24
N GLN A 497 35.72 -18.75 -10.90
CA GLN A 497 35.38 -20.01 -10.25
C GLN A 497 36.47 -20.42 -9.23
N GLN A 498 37.74 -20.24 -9.57
CA GLN A 498 38.88 -20.49 -8.67
C GLN A 498 38.96 -19.47 -7.53
N ASP A 499 38.76 -18.18 -7.81
CA ASP A 499 38.77 -17.11 -6.79
C ASP A 499 37.70 -17.35 -5.72
N GLN A 500 36.51 -17.79 -6.12
CA GLN A 500 35.38 -18.12 -5.24
C GLN A 500 35.57 -19.43 -4.43
N GLN A 501 36.46 -20.33 -4.87
CA GLN A 501 36.80 -21.56 -4.14
C GLN A 501 37.83 -21.33 -3.03
N SER A 502 38.61 -20.24 -3.09
CA SER A 502 39.54 -19.84 -2.03
C SER A 502 38.79 -19.46 -0.74
N GLU A 503 39.11 -20.11 0.37
CA GLU A 503 38.43 -19.92 1.67
C GLU A 503 38.53 -18.47 2.18
N ALA A 504 39.71 -17.85 2.05
CA ALA A 504 39.93 -16.45 2.42
C ALA A 504 39.09 -15.47 1.57
N ASN A 505 38.95 -15.76 0.26
CA ASN A 505 38.06 -14.98 -0.60
C ASN A 505 36.59 -15.22 -0.29
N ARG A 506 36.20 -16.45 0.03
CA ARG A 506 34.82 -16.81 0.36
C ARG A 506 34.34 -16.04 1.58
N GLY A 507 35.14 -15.98 2.65
CA GLY A 507 34.84 -15.15 3.83
C GLY A 507 34.70 -13.67 3.51
N ARG A 508 35.57 -13.12 2.64
CA ARG A 508 35.46 -11.74 2.13
C ARG A 508 34.17 -11.51 1.33
N LEU A 509 33.80 -12.44 0.46
CA LEU A 509 32.59 -12.35 -0.37
C LEU A 509 31.32 -12.47 0.47
N ASP A 510 31.26 -13.40 1.44
CA ASP A 510 30.08 -13.54 2.30
C ASP A 510 29.87 -12.32 3.21
N ARG A 511 30.94 -11.72 3.74
CA ARG A 511 30.86 -10.41 4.44
C ARG A 511 30.27 -9.32 3.54
N TYR A 512 30.79 -9.19 2.32
CA TYR A 512 30.35 -8.19 1.34
C TYR A 512 28.87 -8.39 0.97
N ARG A 513 28.36 -9.64 0.97
CA ARG A 513 26.92 -9.93 0.80
C ARG A 513 26.08 -9.43 1.97
N GLN A 514 26.55 -9.50 3.23
CA GLN A 514 25.83 -8.92 4.39
C GLN A 514 25.66 -7.40 4.28
N GLU A 515 26.62 -6.74 3.64
CA GLU A 515 26.68 -5.30 3.41
C GLU A 515 25.92 -4.84 2.13
N THR A 516 25.42 -5.79 1.32
CA THR A 516 24.82 -5.49 0.01
C THR A 516 23.35 -5.08 0.12
N LEU A 517 23.00 -3.95 -0.49
CA LEU A 517 21.63 -3.59 -0.86
C LEU A 517 21.26 -4.24 -2.20
N VAL A 518 20.06 -4.79 -2.30
CA VAL A 518 19.45 -5.27 -3.55
C VAL A 518 18.37 -4.29 -3.98
N ILE A 519 18.44 -3.86 -5.24
CA ILE A 519 17.40 -3.05 -5.88
C ILE A 519 16.63 -3.95 -6.84
N GLN A 520 15.29 -3.91 -6.76
CA GLN A 520 14.38 -4.56 -7.69
C GLN A 520 13.46 -3.50 -8.30
N TRP A 521 13.30 -3.51 -9.61
CA TRP A 521 12.46 -2.54 -10.31
C TRP A 521 11.42 -3.27 -11.16
N GLU A 522 10.14 -2.95 -10.96
CA GLU A 522 9.05 -3.62 -11.66
C GLU A 522 9.05 -3.39 -13.18
N GLY A 523 9.83 -2.43 -13.68
CA GLY A 523 10.07 -2.22 -15.11
C GLY A 523 10.97 -3.27 -15.75
N ALA A 524 11.74 -4.01 -14.95
CA ALA A 524 12.53 -5.14 -15.36
C ALA A 524 12.49 -6.22 -14.26
N PRO A 525 11.37 -6.95 -14.11
CA PRO A 525 11.13 -7.83 -12.96
C PRO A 525 12.05 -9.07 -12.92
N GLN A 526 12.82 -9.32 -13.98
CA GLN A 526 13.85 -10.35 -14.03
C GLN A 526 15.23 -9.85 -13.59
N ALA A 527 15.43 -8.52 -13.52
CA ALA A 527 16.70 -7.90 -13.15
C ALA A 527 16.73 -7.53 -11.66
N ARG A 528 17.89 -7.74 -11.04
CA ARG A 528 18.26 -7.29 -9.71
C ARG A 528 19.60 -6.59 -9.79
N TRP A 529 19.75 -5.46 -9.13
CA TRP A 529 21.04 -4.77 -9.00
C TRP A 529 21.54 -4.87 -7.57
N ALA A 530 22.80 -5.30 -7.40
CA ALA A 530 23.49 -5.25 -6.12
C ALA A 530 24.21 -3.91 -5.99
N LEU A 531 24.09 -3.26 -4.84
CA LEU A 531 24.75 -2.01 -4.51
C LEU A 531 25.44 -2.14 -3.16
N ASN A 532 26.74 -1.84 -3.12
CA ASN A 532 27.52 -1.82 -1.87
C ASN A 532 28.40 -0.56 -1.82
N VAL A 533 28.76 -0.11 -0.63
CA VAL A 533 29.81 0.88 -0.43
C VAL A 533 31.12 0.12 -0.23
N GLU A 534 31.86 0.00 -1.31
CA GLU A 534 33.10 -0.77 -1.34
C GLU A 534 34.27 0.03 -0.76
N GLY A 535 35.10 -0.69 -0.01
CA GLY A 535 36.46 -0.31 0.23
C GLY A 535 36.68 0.59 1.45
N ARG A 536 37.90 0.45 1.97
CA ARG A 536 38.49 1.27 3.02
C ARG A 536 38.25 2.75 2.70
N LEU A 537 37.96 3.55 3.73
CA LEU A 537 38.03 5.00 3.61
C LEU A 537 39.51 5.41 3.45
N ARG A 538 39.89 6.00 2.32
CA ARG A 538 41.29 6.27 1.93
C ARG A 538 41.53 7.77 1.80
N SER A 539 42.74 8.23 2.07
CA SER A 539 43.18 9.58 1.68
C SER A 539 43.82 9.54 0.30
N LEU A 540 43.52 10.54 -0.54
CA LEU A 540 44.23 10.74 -1.80
C LEU A 540 45.63 11.36 -1.62
N SER A 541 45.96 11.90 -0.45
CA SER A 541 47.17 12.70 -0.23
C SER A 541 48.22 12.07 0.72
N GLY A 542 48.03 10.82 1.14
CA GLY A 542 48.95 10.14 2.08
C GLY A 542 49.47 8.79 1.54
N SER A 543 50.67 8.41 1.98
CA SER A 543 51.36 7.14 1.63
C SER A 543 50.99 5.96 2.53
N LYS A 544 50.00 6.12 3.41
CA LYS A 544 49.39 5.04 4.19
C LYS A 544 47.87 5.24 4.22
N PRO A 545 47.05 4.17 4.15
CA PRO A 545 45.63 4.29 4.40
C PRO A 545 45.41 4.69 5.87
N TYR A 546 44.56 5.70 6.08
CA TYR A 546 44.22 6.19 7.42
C TYR A 546 43.26 5.26 8.18
N PHE A 547 42.67 4.28 7.47
CA PHE A 547 41.76 3.25 8.01
C PHE A 547 42.32 1.84 7.78
N PRO A 548 41.85 0.82 8.55
CA PRO A 548 42.37 -0.54 8.50
C PRO A 548 42.38 -1.18 7.09
N PRO A 549 43.33 -2.10 6.82
CA PRO A 549 43.38 -2.82 5.56
C PRO A 549 42.16 -3.73 5.31
N ASP A 550 41.42 -4.15 6.34
CA ASP A 550 40.33 -5.12 6.18
C ASP A 550 38.94 -4.46 6.09
N GLY A 551 38.91 -3.16 5.80
CA GLY A 551 37.70 -2.36 5.65
C GLY A 551 37.16 -1.83 6.97
N TRP A 552 35.86 -1.54 7.01
CA TRP A 552 35.15 -1.09 8.21
C TRP A 552 34.93 -2.25 9.18
N PRO A 553 35.49 -2.25 10.41
CA PRO A 553 35.49 -3.43 11.28
C PRO A 553 34.08 -3.87 11.73
N ARG A 554 33.11 -2.94 11.84
CA ARG A 554 31.71 -3.25 12.15
C ARG A 554 30.77 -2.64 11.10
N HIS A 555 29.65 -3.33 10.85
CA HIS A 555 28.50 -2.77 10.14
C HIS A 555 27.18 -3.19 10.81
N ARG A 556 26.10 -2.43 10.62
CA ARG A 556 24.72 -2.81 10.96
C ARG A 556 23.71 -2.18 10.01
N TRP A 557 22.60 -2.85 9.78
CA TRP A 557 21.41 -2.23 9.20
C TRP A 557 20.59 -1.56 10.31
N GLU A 558 20.50 -0.23 10.32
CA GLU A 558 19.71 0.54 11.30
C GLU A 558 18.22 0.60 10.95
N ARG A 559 17.94 0.62 9.64
CA ARG A 559 16.57 0.65 9.11
C ARG A 559 16.53 -0.14 7.82
N SER A 560 15.44 -0.87 7.62
CA SER A 560 15.20 -1.65 6.42
C SER A 560 13.70 -1.77 6.17
N GLY A 561 13.29 -1.39 4.98
CA GLY A 561 11.96 -1.57 4.44
C GLY A 561 12.03 -1.42 2.92
N ASP A 562 11.01 -1.91 2.22
CA ASP A 562 10.91 -1.96 0.75
C ASP A 562 11.21 -0.63 0.04
N ARG A 563 11.04 0.51 0.74
CA ARG A 563 11.32 1.85 0.21
C ARG A 563 12.47 2.60 0.89
N SER A 564 13.07 2.10 1.98
CA SER A 564 14.06 2.86 2.76
C SER A 564 15.01 1.95 3.52
N CYS A 565 16.31 2.08 3.27
CA CYS A 565 17.34 1.26 3.92
C CYS A 565 18.48 2.14 4.44
N VAL A 566 19.03 1.80 5.61
CA VAL A 566 20.18 2.48 6.20
C VAL A 566 21.18 1.45 6.71
N LEU A 567 22.37 1.45 6.11
CA LEU A 567 23.55 0.70 6.56
C LEU A 567 24.50 1.67 7.26
N VAL A 568 25.01 1.29 8.43
CA VAL A 568 26.00 2.06 9.18
C VAL A 568 27.25 1.22 9.37
N TYR A 569 28.38 1.78 8.97
CA TYR A 569 29.71 1.24 9.22
C TYR A 569 30.40 2.03 10.33
N GLU A 570 31.16 1.34 11.18
CA GLU A 570 31.83 1.93 12.34
C GLU A 570 33.25 1.41 12.50
N SER A 571 34.11 2.28 13.01
CA SER A 571 35.49 2.02 13.39
C SER A 571 35.78 2.71 14.72
N ASP A 572 36.57 2.06 15.59
CA ASP A 572 37.07 2.65 16.84
C ASP A 572 38.54 3.11 16.73
N THR A 573 39.24 2.79 15.62
CA THR A 573 40.65 3.16 15.42
C THR A 573 40.98 3.33 13.93
N PRO A 574 40.95 4.57 13.39
CA PRO A 574 40.44 5.78 14.03
C PRO A 574 38.92 5.71 14.26
N ARG A 575 38.41 6.49 15.21
CA ARG A 575 36.99 6.57 15.56
C ARG A 575 36.22 7.27 14.45
N ALA A 576 35.38 6.51 13.73
CA ALA A 576 34.57 7.06 12.65
C ALA A 576 33.27 6.27 12.45
N THR A 577 32.28 6.96 11.90
CA THR A 577 30.99 6.39 11.49
C THR A 577 30.68 6.81 10.05
N LEU A 578 30.35 5.85 9.19
CA LEU A 578 29.84 6.09 7.85
C LEU A 578 28.41 5.57 7.74
N ARG A 579 27.45 6.50 7.67
CA ARG A 579 26.02 6.21 7.58
C ARG A 579 25.55 6.34 6.14
N VAL A 580 25.12 5.23 5.57
CA VAL A 580 24.70 5.07 4.17
C VAL A 580 23.20 4.85 4.12
N ALA A 581 22.46 5.87 3.68
CA ALA A 581 21.02 5.82 3.52
C ALA A 581 20.62 5.74 2.05
N PHE A 582 19.66 4.86 1.74
CA PHE A 582 19.03 4.68 0.44
C PHE A 582 17.52 4.88 0.59
N GLN A 583 16.92 5.61 -0.35
CA GLN A 583 15.49 5.93 -0.33
C GLN A 583 14.91 5.77 -1.74
N ALA A 584 14.01 4.81 -1.93
CA ALA A 584 13.29 4.65 -3.18
C ALA A 584 12.26 5.78 -3.34
N GLN A 585 12.35 6.49 -4.46
CA GLN A 585 11.36 7.46 -4.94
C GLN A 585 10.47 6.80 -6.00
N GLN A 586 9.80 7.60 -6.83
CA GLN A 586 9.00 7.06 -7.94
C GLN A 586 9.87 6.63 -9.13
N GLU A 587 10.93 7.39 -9.43
CA GLU A 587 11.69 7.26 -10.69
C GLU A 587 13.18 6.92 -10.46
N HIS A 588 13.63 7.02 -9.22
CA HIS A 588 15.01 6.84 -8.81
C HIS A 588 15.14 6.38 -7.36
N VAL A 589 16.34 5.99 -6.96
CA VAL A 589 16.77 5.80 -5.57
C VAL A 589 17.68 6.96 -5.19
N ASP A 590 17.31 7.77 -4.20
CA ASP A 590 18.25 8.70 -3.57
C ASP A 590 19.23 7.89 -2.72
N TYR A 591 20.51 8.24 -2.76
CA TYR A 591 21.49 7.75 -1.80
C TYR A 591 22.21 8.90 -1.09
N ARG A 592 22.61 8.65 0.15
CA ARG A 592 23.30 9.62 1.01
C ARG A 592 24.33 8.91 1.88
N LEU A 593 25.59 9.26 1.73
CA LEU A 593 26.68 8.78 2.58
C LEU A 593 27.08 9.94 3.49
N THR A 594 26.97 9.73 4.81
CA THR A 594 27.34 10.72 5.83
C THR A 594 28.49 10.17 6.65
N LEU A 595 29.65 10.78 6.52
CA LEU A 595 30.88 10.40 7.22
C LEU A 595 31.14 11.35 8.39
N GLN A 596 31.40 10.80 9.56
CA GLN A 596 31.88 11.53 10.72
C GLN A 596 33.16 10.87 11.25
N CYS A 597 34.17 11.66 11.58
CA CYS A 597 35.39 11.20 12.26
C CYS A 597 35.50 11.96 13.60
N ASP A 598 35.61 11.21 14.70
CA ASP A 598 35.61 11.72 16.07
C ASP A 598 37.01 11.58 16.68
N GLU A 599 37.99 12.17 16.00
CA GLU A 599 39.43 12.06 16.31
C GLU A 599 39.97 13.36 16.90
N ASP A 600 40.88 13.27 17.88
CA ASP A 600 41.51 14.45 18.51
C ASP A 600 42.35 15.29 17.51
N GLN A 601 42.70 14.72 16.35
CA GLN A 601 43.37 15.41 15.25
C GLN A 601 42.53 15.32 13.97
N PRO A 602 42.51 16.37 13.12
CA PRO A 602 41.78 16.33 11.86
C PRO A 602 42.31 15.21 10.96
N PRO A 603 41.43 14.41 10.33
CA PRO A 603 41.85 13.32 9.47
C PRO A 603 42.54 13.86 8.20
N PRO A 604 43.37 13.05 7.52
CA PRO A 604 44.06 13.48 6.30
C PRO A 604 43.09 14.04 5.25
N PRO A 605 43.47 15.11 4.53
CA PRO A 605 42.58 15.73 3.57
C PRO A 605 42.23 14.78 2.41
N HIS A 606 41.15 15.11 1.71
CA HIS A 606 40.67 14.38 0.55
C HIS A 606 40.38 12.90 0.84
N LEU A 607 39.57 12.62 1.86
CA LEU A 607 39.07 11.26 2.10
C LEU A 607 38.07 10.83 1.02
N THR A 608 38.17 9.57 0.60
CA THR A 608 37.36 8.94 -0.46
C THR A 608 36.91 7.54 -0.08
N THR A 609 35.73 7.17 -0.55
CA THR A 609 35.16 5.79 -0.52
C THR A 609 34.65 5.43 -1.91
N HIS A 610 34.30 4.17 -2.15
CA HIS A 610 33.79 3.72 -3.45
C HIS A 610 32.32 3.27 -3.31
N LEU A 611 31.48 3.61 -4.27
CA LEU A 611 30.14 3.03 -4.42
C LEU A 611 30.21 2.00 -5.56
N CYS A 612 30.18 0.71 -5.21
CA CYS A 612 30.17 -0.38 -6.18
C CYS A 612 28.73 -0.70 -6.59
N PHE A 613 28.44 -0.52 -7.88
CA PHE A 613 27.15 -0.83 -8.47
C PHE A 613 27.26 -2.06 -9.37
N ASN A 614 26.29 -2.97 -9.24
CA ASN A 614 26.18 -4.25 -9.94
C ASN A 614 27.34 -5.24 -9.65
N HIS A 615 27.60 -5.49 -8.36
CA HIS A 615 28.59 -6.50 -7.92
C HIS A 615 28.25 -7.92 -8.44
N CYS A 616 29.23 -8.84 -8.41
CA CYS A 616 29.30 -10.10 -9.17
C CYS A 616 28.27 -11.22 -8.83
N TRP A 617 27.09 -10.85 -8.36
CA TRP A 617 25.97 -11.76 -8.07
C TRP A 617 24.63 -11.26 -8.65
N ALA A 618 24.62 -10.02 -9.11
CA ALA A 618 23.46 -9.34 -9.68
C ALA A 618 23.36 -9.53 -11.20
N ASP A 619 22.29 -8.99 -11.77
CA ASP A 619 22.02 -9.03 -13.19
C ASP A 619 22.87 -7.93 -13.88
N GLY A 620 24.16 -8.25 -13.97
CA GLY A 620 25.26 -7.42 -14.47
C GLY A 620 24.98 -6.76 -15.82
N PHE A 621 25.54 -5.57 -16.07
CA PHE A 621 25.48 -4.96 -17.40
C PHE A 621 26.17 -5.85 -18.44
N GLY A 622 25.57 -5.97 -19.63
CA GLY A 622 26.06 -6.85 -20.69
C GLY A 622 27.33 -6.35 -21.37
N ARG A 623 28.02 -7.24 -22.08
CA ARG A 623 29.18 -6.92 -22.94
C ARG A 623 28.91 -5.86 -24.03
N ASP A 624 27.64 -5.55 -24.28
CA ASP A 624 27.15 -4.59 -25.27
C ASP A 624 26.69 -3.26 -24.62
N ALA A 625 26.93 -3.06 -23.32
CA ALA A 625 26.51 -1.87 -22.59
C ALA A 625 27.20 -0.59 -23.14
N ARG A 626 26.50 0.54 -22.99
CA ARG A 626 26.92 1.85 -23.52
C ARG A 626 27.10 2.84 -22.38
N VAL A 627 28.21 3.58 -22.40
CA VAL A 627 28.54 4.59 -21.37
C VAL A 627 28.57 5.98 -22.01
N ARG A 628 27.99 6.98 -21.34
CA ARG A 628 28.11 8.40 -21.69
C ARG A 628 29.34 9.00 -21.02
N ILE A 629 30.18 9.70 -21.80
CA ILE A 629 31.34 10.46 -21.32
C ILE A 629 31.30 11.85 -21.98
N GLY A 630 31.08 12.90 -21.18
CA GLY A 630 30.76 14.23 -21.69
C GLY A 630 29.41 14.19 -22.44
N GLU A 631 29.40 14.55 -23.72
CA GLU A 631 28.22 14.41 -24.60
C GLU A 631 28.18 13.10 -25.41
N ASN A 632 29.29 12.34 -25.43
CA ASN A 632 29.46 11.21 -26.33
C ASN A 632 29.00 9.89 -25.69
N ILE A 633 28.32 9.04 -26.47
CA ILE A 633 27.95 7.67 -26.07
C ILE A 633 28.92 6.70 -26.74
N ARG A 634 29.48 5.76 -25.97
CA ARG A 634 30.43 4.76 -26.47
C ARG A 634 29.91 3.35 -26.16
N PRO A 635 29.87 2.42 -27.15
CA PRO A 635 29.72 1.01 -26.84
C PRO A 635 30.98 0.52 -26.11
N LEU A 636 30.78 -0.26 -25.05
CA LEU A 636 31.86 -1.06 -24.48
C LEU A 636 32.12 -2.20 -25.46
N GLY A 637 33.37 -2.30 -25.94
CA GLY A 637 33.78 -3.41 -26.80
C GLY A 637 34.04 -4.68 -25.99
N PRO A 638 34.10 -5.86 -26.63
CA PRO A 638 34.48 -7.10 -25.94
C PRO A 638 35.88 -6.93 -25.32
N LEU A 639 35.97 -7.17 -24.01
CA LEU A 639 37.19 -7.07 -23.21
C LEU A 639 38.22 -8.12 -23.68
N PRO A 640 39.33 -7.73 -24.32
CA PRO A 640 40.35 -8.68 -24.72
C PRO A 640 41.39 -8.80 -23.59
N ASN A 641 41.36 -9.95 -22.89
CA ASN A 641 42.32 -10.45 -21.88
C ASN A 641 41.99 -10.10 -20.40
N PRO A 642 41.69 -11.09 -19.53
CA PRO A 642 41.44 -10.89 -18.10
C PRO A 642 42.69 -10.44 -17.31
N LYS A 643 43.89 -10.47 -17.90
CA LYS A 643 45.11 -9.88 -17.33
C LYS A 643 45.24 -8.37 -17.58
N ARG A 644 44.27 -7.70 -18.22
CA ARG A 644 44.29 -6.25 -18.53
C ARG A 644 42.96 -5.56 -18.21
N ILE A 645 42.89 -4.96 -17.03
CA ILE A 645 41.79 -4.14 -16.51
C ILE A 645 42.17 -2.66 -16.69
N TRP A 646 41.28 -1.84 -17.24
CA TRP A 646 41.55 -0.42 -17.47
C TRP A 646 40.78 0.48 -16.49
N ILE A 647 41.45 0.89 -15.42
CA ILE A 647 41.09 2.13 -14.72
C ILE A 647 41.77 3.29 -15.44
N ARG A 648 41.02 4.11 -16.17
CA ARG A 648 41.54 5.37 -16.71
C ARG A 648 41.66 6.38 -15.57
N VAL A 649 42.90 6.73 -15.20
CA VAL A 649 43.14 7.88 -14.32
C VAL A 649 42.75 9.16 -15.06
N ALA A 650 42.01 10.06 -14.40
CA ALA A 650 41.68 11.37 -14.97
C ALA A 650 42.98 12.12 -15.34
N THR A 651 43.02 12.74 -16.52
CA THR A 651 44.19 13.54 -16.92
C THR A 651 44.24 14.86 -16.13
N VAL A 652 45.38 15.55 -16.21
CA VAL A 652 45.58 16.83 -15.51
C VAL A 652 44.59 17.91 -15.99
N ALA A 653 44.06 17.81 -17.20
CA ALA A 653 43.01 18.70 -17.71
C ALA A 653 41.59 18.34 -17.21
N GLU A 654 41.41 17.12 -16.68
CA GLU A 654 40.11 16.56 -16.29
C GLU A 654 39.83 16.76 -14.81
N ASN A 655 40.85 16.51 -13.98
CA ASN A 655 40.85 16.85 -12.57
C ASN A 655 42.31 17.07 -12.12
N PRO A 656 42.81 18.32 -12.15
CA PRO A 656 44.22 18.62 -11.86
C PRO A 656 44.68 18.12 -10.49
N LEU A 657 43.79 18.17 -9.49
CA LEU A 657 44.06 17.75 -8.13
C LEU A 657 44.13 16.22 -8.01
N TYR A 658 43.12 15.50 -8.50
CA TYR A 658 43.10 14.03 -8.48
C TYR A 658 44.26 13.43 -9.29
N ALA A 659 44.53 13.98 -10.49
CA ALA A 659 45.64 13.54 -11.34
C ALA A 659 47.01 13.75 -10.67
N ARG A 660 47.20 14.89 -9.97
CA ARG A 660 48.44 15.20 -9.23
C ARG A 660 48.62 14.30 -8.01
N LEU A 661 47.56 14.11 -7.22
CA LEU A 661 47.57 13.32 -6.00
C LEU A 661 47.78 11.81 -6.29
N LYS A 662 47.02 11.23 -7.22
CA LYS A 662 47.21 9.83 -7.63
C LYS A 662 48.59 9.56 -8.23
N ARG A 663 49.14 10.46 -9.05
CA ARG A 663 50.50 10.32 -9.60
C ARG A 663 51.59 10.29 -8.52
N ALA A 664 51.40 10.97 -7.39
CA ALA A 664 52.33 10.90 -6.27
C ALA A 664 52.24 9.56 -5.52
N GLN A 665 51.03 9.03 -5.32
CA GLN A 665 50.77 7.77 -4.61
C GLN A 665 51.29 6.53 -5.37
N PHE A 666 51.26 6.55 -6.71
CA PHE A 666 51.78 5.46 -7.55
C PHE A 666 53.30 5.22 -7.43
N VAL A 667 54.06 6.15 -6.85
CA VAL A 667 55.51 6.00 -6.64
C VAL A 667 55.83 5.33 -5.30
N SER A 668 54.90 5.31 -4.33
CA SER A 668 55.10 4.76 -2.97
C SER A 668 54.45 3.40 -2.73
N ASP A 669 53.28 3.13 -3.33
CA ASP A 669 52.41 2.05 -2.87
C ASP A 669 52.61 0.77 -3.69
N GLY A 670 53.67 0.03 -3.34
CA GLY A 670 53.88 -1.33 -3.85
C GLY A 670 52.82 -2.33 -3.34
N ILE A 671 52.35 -3.18 -4.25
CA ILE A 671 51.52 -4.38 -4.03
C ILE A 671 50.02 -4.11 -3.74
N GLY A 672 49.19 -4.39 -4.73
CA GLY A 672 47.73 -4.30 -4.63
C GLY A 672 46.93 -4.92 -5.80
N GLY A 673 47.48 -5.91 -6.51
CA GLY A 673 46.75 -6.74 -7.50
C GLY A 673 46.34 -6.06 -8.83
N ASN A 674 47.18 -6.24 -9.87
CA ASN A 674 46.92 -5.89 -11.28
C ASN A 674 46.48 -4.43 -11.54
N LEU A 675 47.37 -3.50 -11.90
CA LEU A 675 48.19 -3.63 -13.12
C LEU A 675 49.39 -2.69 -13.23
N ASN A 676 50.44 -3.20 -13.89
CA ASN A 676 51.60 -2.44 -14.32
C ASN A 676 51.27 -1.43 -15.44
N GLU A 677 52.06 -0.36 -15.50
CA GLU A 677 52.01 0.63 -16.57
C GLU A 677 52.09 -0.02 -17.97
N ILE A 678 51.12 0.28 -18.84
CA ILE A 678 51.41 0.49 -20.25
C ILE A 678 51.19 1.98 -20.51
N ARG A 679 52.28 2.75 -20.51
CA ARG A 679 52.28 4.06 -21.13
C ARG A 679 52.06 3.86 -22.63
N LEU A 680 50.97 4.42 -23.16
CA LEU A 680 50.81 4.60 -24.60
C LEU A 680 51.78 5.71 -25.06
N THR A 681 53.04 5.36 -25.27
CA THR A 681 54.06 6.21 -25.89
C THR A 681 54.37 5.73 -27.29
N GLY A 682 54.27 6.64 -28.27
CA GLY A 682 54.55 6.37 -29.69
C GLY A 682 53.43 6.87 -30.61
N PRO A 683 53.64 6.90 -31.95
CA PRO A 683 52.69 7.49 -32.90
C PRO A 683 51.28 6.89 -32.88
N ALA A 684 51.12 5.63 -32.45
CA ALA A 684 49.81 4.99 -32.29
C ALA A 684 48.94 5.65 -31.19
N ALA A 685 49.55 6.29 -30.18
CA ALA A 685 48.83 7.05 -29.16
C ALA A 685 48.12 8.30 -29.73
N ALA A 686 48.59 8.82 -30.88
CA ALA A 686 48.00 9.97 -31.54
C ALA A 686 46.65 9.66 -32.23
N GLN A 687 46.30 8.39 -32.43
CA GLN A 687 45.05 7.99 -33.10
C GLN A 687 43.86 7.78 -32.14
N ILE A 688 44.07 7.75 -30.83
CA ILE A 688 42.98 7.63 -29.82
C ILE A 688 42.81 8.96 -29.10
N LYS A 689 42.27 9.96 -29.80
CA LYS A 689 41.79 11.21 -29.19
C LYS A 689 40.45 10.96 -28.49
N VAL A 690 40.51 10.71 -27.18
CA VAL A 690 39.33 10.73 -26.30
C VAL A 690 39.47 11.86 -25.29
N PRO A 691 39.06 13.09 -25.65
CA PRO A 691 38.97 14.16 -24.68
C PRO A 691 37.96 13.74 -23.61
N ILE A 692 38.40 13.72 -22.37
CA ILE A 692 37.50 14.09 -21.28
C ILE A 692 37.87 15.54 -21.00
N LEU A 693 36.87 16.40 -21.08
CA LEU A 693 36.83 17.62 -20.29
C LEU A 693 35.99 17.26 -19.06
N GLY A 694 36.33 17.80 -17.89
CA GLY A 694 35.78 17.36 -16.59
C GLY A 694 34.25 17.24 -16.62
N VAL A 695 33.71 16.22 -15.96
CA VAL A 695 32.28 15.90 -16.05
C VAL A 695 31.63 15.93 -14.67
N GLU A 696 30.61 16.77 -14.54
CA GLU A 696 29.63 16.69 -13.47
C GLU A 696 28.83 15.38 -13.60
N GLY A 697 29.29 14.35 -12.89
CA GLY A 697 28.43 13.48 -12.10
C GLY A 697 27.41 12.55 -12.77
N ARG A 698 27.36 12.31 -14.08
CA ARG A 698 26.33 11.42 -14.68
C ARG A 698 26.90 10.17 -15.38
N PHE A 699 26.52 8.97 -14.90
CA PHE A 699 26.83 7.65 -15.47
C PHE A 699 25.56 6.98 -16.00
N ILE A 700 25.64 6.21 -17.09
CA ILE A 700 24.52 5.46 -17.70
C ILE A 700 25.02 4.10 -18.19
N ALA A 701 24.22 3.04 -18.02
CA ALA A 701 24.45 1.71 -18.60
C ALA A 701 23.12 0.98 -18.92
N SER A 702 23.11 0.16 -19.98
CA SER A 702 21.92 -0.58 -20.48
C SER A 702 22.15 -2.09 -20.54
N GLU A 703 21.08 -2.88 -20.41
CA GLU A 703 21.10 -4.35 -20.41
C GLU A 703 21.01 -5.00 -21.82
N ARG A 704 21.28 -6.31 -21.90
CA ARG A 704 21.22 -7.17 -23.10
C ARG A 704 19.79 -7.73 -23.34
N PRO A 705 19.44 -8.19 -24.56
CA PRO A 705 18.05 -8.46 -24.96
C PRO A 705 17.57 -9.89 -24.63
N LYS A 706 17.59 -10.30 -23.36
CA LYS A 706 16.84 -11.49 -22.87
C LYS A 706 15.76 -11.09 -21.85
N GLY A 707 15.11 -9.97 -22.13
CA GLY A 707 14.06 -9.35 -21.33
C GLY A 707 13.66 -8.00 -21.94
N PRO A 708 12.70 -7.27 -21.36
CA PRO A 708 12.49 -5.86 -21.71
C PRO A 708 13.76 -5.07 -21.38
N PRO A 709 14.31 -4.27 -22.32
CA PRO A 709 15.56 -3.57 -22.08
C PRO A 709 15.43 -2.53 -20.97
N ALA A 710 16.37 -2.57 -20.02
CA ALA A 710 16.46 -1.62 -18.92
C ALA A 710 17.74 -0.79 -19.02
N THR A 711 17.65 0.47 -18.60
CA THR A 711 18.78 1.39 -18.48
C THR A 711 18.83 1.97 -17.07
N VAL A 712 20.01 1.95 -16.44
CA VAL A 712 20.26 2.60 -15.14
C VAL A 712 21.11 3.84 -15.37
N ALA A 713 20.79 4.94 -14.67
CA ALA A 713 21.60 6.16 -14.67
C ALA A 713 21.93 6.61 -13.25
N ILE A 714 23.21 6.84 -12.94
CA ILE A 714 23.66 7.30 -11.61
C ILE A 714 24.08 8.77 -11.73
N ASN A 715 23.47 9.64 -10.93
CA ASN A 715 23.82 11.06 -10.79
C ASN A 715 24.53 11.29 -9.44
N SER A 716 25.74 11.85 -9.45
CA SER A 716 26.58 12.10 -8.28
C SER A 716 27.47 13.33 -8.46
N PRO A 717 27.08 14.50 -7.91
CA PRO A 717 27.89 15.72 -8.01
C PRO A 717 29.25 15.65 -7.31
N GLN A 718 29.48 14.65 -6.44
CA GLN A 718 30.74 14.44 -5.70
C GLN A 718 31.53 13.20 -6.17
N ALA A 719 31.17 12.61 -7.33
CA ALA A 719 31.99 11.59 -7.96
C ALA A 719 33.26 12.20 -8.59
N ILE A 720 34.41 11.55 -8.38
CA ILE A 720 35.72 12.04 -8.82
C ILE A 720 36.43 11.09 -9.81
N ALA A 721 36.06 9.82 -9.84
CA ALA A 721 36.50 8.84 -10.83
C ALA A 721 35.46 7.71 -10.95
N VAL A 722 35.51 6.98 -12.06
CA VAL A 722 34.74 5.74 -12.28
C VAL A 722 35.71 4.65 -12.70
N GLY A 723 35.75 3.57 -11.92
CA GLY A 723 36.51 2.35 -12.17
C GLY A 723 35.61 1.25 -12.75
N TRP A 724 36.26 0.33 -13.47
CA TRP A 724 35.69 -0.96 -13.85
C TRP A 724 36.69 -2.01 -13.41
N SER A 725 36.24 -3.03 -12.70
CA SER A 725 37.08 -4.15 -12.30
C SER A 725 37.08 -5.25 -13.38
N PHE A 726 37.73 -6.38 -13.10
CA PHE A 726 37.61 -7.60 -13.92
C PHE A 726 36.26 -8.32 -13.73
N TRP A 727 35.49 -7.92 -12.72
CA TRP A 727 34.10 -8.33 -12.52
C TRP A 727 33.16 -7.39 -13.29
N PRO A 728 31.93 -7.83 -13.64
CA PRO A 728 30.95 -6.99 -14.36
C PRO A 728 30.27 -5.92 -13.47
N CYS A 729 31.06 -5.24 -12.62
CA CYS A 729 30.63 -4.14 -11.74
C CYS A 729 31.18 -2.78 -12.18
N THR A 730 30.60 -1.71 -11.66
CA THR A 730 31.02 -0.33 -11.87
C THR A 730 31.29 0.32 -10.53
N ASP A 731 32.51 0.81 -10.32
CA ASP A 731 32.93 1.40 -9.05
C ASP A 731 33.01 2.92 -9.20
N ILE A 732 32.37 3.67 -8.30
CA ILE A 732 32.35 5.14 -8.34
C ILE A 732 33.12 5.68 -7.15
N ASP A 733 34.24 6.35 -7.40
CA ASP A 733 35.05 7.01 -6.36
C ASP A 733 34.33 8.29 -5.92
N LEU A 734 34.00 8.36 -4.64
CA LEU A 734 33.26 9.47 -4.03
C LEU A 734 34.16 10.22 -3.03
N ALA A 735 34.29 11.53 -3.20
CA ALA A 735 35.15 12.36 -2.35
C ALA A 735 34.37 13.13 -1.28
N PHE A 736 34.75 12.95 -0.02
CA PHE A 736 34.31 13.83 1.06
C PHE A 736 35.12 15.15 1.08
N GLY A 737 36.35 15.16 0.56
CA GLY A 737 37.23 16.34 0.64
C GLY A 737 37.81 16.52 2.05
N SER A 738 37.97 17.76 2.52
CA SER A 738 38.42 18.06 3.89
C SER A 738 37.30 17.88 4.91
N LEU A 739 37.64 17.34 6.08
CA LEU A 739 36.75 17.07 7.21
C LEU A 739 37.24 17.83 8.46
N GLN A 740 36.33 18.10 9.39
CA GLN A 740 36.66 18.62 10.72
C GLN A 740 36.25 17.57 11.77
N PRO A 741 37.03 17.35 12.83
CA PRO A 741 36.65 16.47 13.94
C PRO A 741 35.23 16.74 14.46
N GLY A 742 34.46 15.68 14.68
CA GLY A 742 33.09 15.74 15.19
C GLY A 742 32.05 16.36 14.26
N GLN A 743 32.43 16.88 13.08
CA GLN A 743 31.49 17.46 12.12
C GLN A 743 31.18 16.45 11.00
N PRO A 744 29.94 15.93 10.91
CA PRO A 744 29.56 15.01 9.86
C PRO A 744 29.55 15.69 8.49
N LYS A 745 30.06 15.00 7.47
CA LYS A 745 30.05 15.46 6.09
C LYS A 745 29.29 14.51 5.19
N THR A 746 28.37 15.09 4.44
CA THR A 746 27.41 14.36 3.61
C THR A 746 27.74 14.52 2.14
N ILE A 747 27.69 13.41 1.41
CA ILE A 747 27.60 13.36 -0.05
C ILE A 747 26.30 12.65 -0.43
N SER A 748 25.76 12.94 -1.61
CA SER A 748 24.48 12.37 -2.04
C SER A 748 24.33 12.34 -3.55
N GLY A 749 23.55 11.38 -4.04
CA GLY A 749 23.23 11.26 -5.46
C GLY A 749 21.93 10.51 -5.68
N ARG A 750 21.64 10.18 -6.93
CA ARG A 750 20.41 9.53 -7.38
C ARG A 750 20.73 8.40 -8.36
N ILE A 751 19.94 7.33 -8.34
CA ILE A 751 20.04 6.18 -9.25
C ILE A 751 18.69 6.01 -9.95
N TYR A 752 18.59 6.44 -11.20
CA TYR A 752 17.39 6.39 -12.03
C TYR A 752 17.28 5.05 -12.76
N PHE A 753 16.04 4.60 -12.99
CA PHE A 753 15.72 3.38 -13.73
C PHE A 753 14.78 3.71 -14.88
N LEU A 754 15.21 3.40 -16.11
CA LEU A 754 14.60 3.87 -17.36
C LEU A 754 14.25 2.67 -18.25
N GLN A 755 13.06 2.69 -18.85
CA GLN A 755 12.63 1.66 -19.81
C GLN A 755 13.24 1.94 -21.18
N GLY A 756 13.76 0.90 -21.84
CA GLY A 756 14.35 1.01 -23.17
C GLY A 756 15.87 0.92 -23.20
N THR A 757 16.40 0.70 -24.40
CA THR A 757 17.84 0.77 -24.71
C THR A 757 18.17 2.18 -25.20
N VAL A 758 19.25 2.78 -24.71
CA VAL A 758 19.69 4.11 -25.20
C VAL A 758 20.45 3.96 -26.52
N THR A 759 19.74 4.19 -27.64
CA THR A 759 20.32 4.11 -28.99
C THR A 759 20.88 5.45 -29.50
N ASP A 760 20.25 6.56 -29.11
CA ASP A 760 20.48 7.93 -29.62
C ASP A 760 21.18 8.86 -28.59
N SER A 761 21.54 10.07 -29.04
CA SER A 761 22.02 11.17 -28.18
C SER A 761 21.09 11.42 -26.98
N LEU A 762 21.69 11.38 -25.79
CA LEU A 762 21.03 11.51 -24.50
C LEU A 762 20.49 12.92 -24.18
N SER A 763 20.64 13.89 -25.08
CA SER A 763 20.05 15.23 -24.94
C SER A 763 18.52 15.23 -24.86
N LYS A 764 17.86 14.15 -25.30
CA LYS A 764 16.41 13.93 -25.17
C LYS A 764 15.98 13.37 -23.81
N ILE A 765 16.89 12.87 -22.97
CA ILE A 765 16.57 12.43 -21.61
C ILE A 765 16.79 13.61 -20.66
N GLN A 766 15.71 14.36 -20.39
CA GLN A 766 15.68 15.34 -19.30
C GLN A 766 15.70 14.62 -17.95
N ILE A 767 16.89 14.27 -17.47
CA ILE A 767 17.12 13.98 -16.06
C ILE A 767 17.18 15.33 -15.34
N SER A 768 16.14 15.66 -14.58
CA SER A 768 16.11 16.83 -13.70
C SER A 768 17.16 16.71 -12.60
N ASP A 769 17.86 17.82 -12.33
CA ASP A 769 18.93 17.90 -11.32
C ASP A 769 18.49 17.64 -9.87
#